data_AF-A0A397RXP5-F1
#
_entry.id   AF-A0A397RXP5-F1
#
_cell.length_a   1.000
_cell.length_b   1.000
_cell.length_c   1.000
_cell.angle_alpha   90.00
_cell.angle_beta   90.00
_cell.angle_gamma   90.00
#
_symmetry.space_group_name_H-M   'P 1'
#
loop_
_entity.id
_entity.type
_entity.pdbx_description
1 polymer ?
#
loop_
_entity_poly.entity_id
_entity_poly.type
_entity_poly.pdbx_seq_one_letter_code
_entity_poly.pdbx_strand_id
1 'polypeptide(L)'
;MKKYFSVLALSLGALVLASCGNDAVSTTETVVTTTETTTETTTETTTTTKPTPTTTVDNPIDVKEFDSAVTLGTTSGDYDLADNIQDGTILHAWNWSYNTIKENLPAIAQSGYSAVQTSPVQQSKSSAKTGGWKSEWFKLYQPAAFSIAADSYLGTKEELAEMCEEAEKYGIKVIVDIVSNHLGNNEQGDPLSISDAVGTYEPELVADAPFAKYFHSFAQNVSDDSALTVCYYSLSNLPDLNTSNKYVQERVASLLKECIDCGVDGFRFDAAKHIETPDDGDRFGSDFWPTILGAASEYSKEKFGKDMYYYGEILNTCGGGRNYSFYTKYMSVTDSKYSDNWRKGLNATATKKILGNTKYSFSGDGTKAVVWAESHDTFADGTSATQKQEAMNRVYAFEASRGGATPLYFARPNAATGMGDMGSKAWKSAEIGAVNRFHNDMMGENETISYQPGFVVTERGDKGMVIISTNPLAVAKNFTVNAYAIKDGTYYDQVTGTEVVVSGGVVSSSISACGIMVLEQVTPTIYPTVSLTDEIGYFYDDFLVRVDVTHATSMSYSINGGDAVTFNGSATMTLEPDASGVATLTITAYNGELKTEETYRYYQVERKEGYVAISGLRDLASNNYLAWVWPTGKAGHWEEVAIDGNVAYIKVPTDASGNSLISTSNYLLCAFPKDFDVTVLYGTSEDVWSQKTGQTADYSMNADVIEVSTI
;
A
#
# COMPACT_ATOMS: atom_id res chain seq x y z
N MET A 1 -25.60 -21.72 31.03
CA MET A 1 -25.37 -23.18 31.07
C MET A 1 -23.95 -23.42 30.56
N LYS A 2 -23.14 -24.16 31.31
CA LYS A 2 -21.69 -24.40 31.13
C LYS A 2 -21.32 -24.86 29.71
N LYS A 3 -20.11 -24.55 29.24
CA LYS A 3 -19.05 -25.55 28.90
C LYS A 3 -17.75 -24.90 28.34
N TYR A 4 -16.65 -25.21 29.06
CA TYR A 4 -15.25 -25.46 28.67
C TYR A 4 -14.51 -24.57 27.64
N PHE A 5 -13.39 -23.97 28.08
CA PHE A 5 -12.07 -24.28 27.52
C PHE A 5 -10.98 -24.25 28.62
N SER A 6 -10.05 -25.19 28.47
CA SER A 6 -9.00 -25.64 29.38
C SER A 6 -7.72 -24.81 29.28
N VAL A 7 -7.14 -24.47 30.44
CA VAL A 7 -5.79 -23.90 30.60
C VAL A 7 -4.83 -25.03 30.97
N LEU A 8 -3.69 -25.12 30.27
CA LEU A 8 -2.52 -25.89 30.70
C LEU A 8 -1.54 -24.93 31.41
N ALA A 9 -1.06 -25.36 32.57
CA ALA A 9 -0.31 -24.58 33.56
C ALA A 9 1.20 -24.82 33.49
N LEU A 10 1.98 -23.88 34.05
CA LEU A 10 3.23 -24.05 34.84
C LEU A 10 3.60 -22.65 35.42
N SER A 11 3.24 -22.30 36.67
CA SER A 11 3.96 -22.51 37.96
C SER A 11 5.28 -21.70 38.03
N LEU A 12 5.61 -20.82 39.00
CA LEU A 12 5.56 -20.75 40.48
C LEU A 12 5.48 -19.23 40.85
N GLY A 13 5.04 -18.73 41.99
CA GLY A 13 4.55 -19.28 43.26
C GLY A 13 4.56 -18.16 44.34
N ALA A 14 3.49 -18.13 45.16
CA ALA A 14 3.37 -17.65 46.57
C ALA A 14 3.82 -16.19 46.91
N LEU A 15 3.25 -15.40 47.83
CA LEU A 15 2.36 -15.49 49.00
C LEU A 15 2.14 -14.01 49.39
N VAL A 16 0.98 -13.42 49.73
CA VAL A 16 0.17 -13.47 50.96
C VAL A 16 -0.94 -12.43 50.74
N LEU A 17 -2.20 -12.76 51.01
CA LEU A 17 -3.28 -11.79 51.21
C LEU A 17 -3.88 -12.03 52.59
N ALA A 18 -4.04 -10.96 53.37
CA ALA A 18 -4.85 -10.93 54.57
C ALA A 18 -6.14 -10.15 54.29
N SER A 19 -7.24 -10.77 54.71
CA SER A 19 -8.63 -10.30 54.95
C SER A 19 -8.77 -8.83 55.38
N CYS A 20 -9.89 -8.11 55.27
CA CYS A 20 -11.34 -8.36 55.39
C CYS A 20 -12.03 -7.12 54.76
N GLY A 21 -13.24 -7.16 54.21
CA GLY A 21 -14.50 -7.08 54.97
C GLY A 21 -15.40 -5.95 54.44
N ASN A 22 -16.63 -6.34 54.09
CA ASN A 22 -17.87 -5.56 53.89
C ASN A 22 -17.98 -4.19 54.57
N ASP A 23 -18.67 -3.21 53.95
CA ASP A 23 -20.12 -2.96 54.12
C ASP A 23 -20.59 -1.68 53.41
N ALA A 24 -21.90 -1.65 53.12
CA ALA A 24 -22.66 -0.61 52.44
C ALA A 24 -22.96 0.63 53.32
N VAL A 25 -23.52 1.70 52.68
CA VAL A 25 -24.52 2.71 53.15
C VAL A 25 -24.28 4.03 52.38
N SER A 26 -25.15 4.48 51.46
CA SER A 26 -26.43 5.20 51.58
C SER A 26 -26.33 6.72 51.87
N THR A 27 -27.14 7.50 51.13
CA THR A 27 -27.66 8.88 51.36
C THR A 27 -26.67 10.05 51.17
N THR A 28 -27.00 11.22 50.61
CA THR A 28 -28.27 11.97 50.46
C THR A 28 -28.07 13.16 49.51
N GLU A 29 -29.14 13.60 48.85
CA GLU A 29 -29.27 14.84 48.06
C GLU A 29 -29.00 16.11 48.88
N THR A 30 -28.56 17.18 48.22
CA THR A 30 -28.96 18.55 48.59
C THR A 30 -28.99 19.45 47.35
N VAL A 31 -30.16 20.03 47.10
CA VAL A 31 -30.44 21.07 46.10
C VAL A 31 -30.09 22.44 46.69
N VAL A 32 -29.41 23.30 45.93
CA VAL A 32 -29.44 24.76 46.14
C VAL A 32 -29.45 25.48 44.77
N THR A 33 -30.45 26.33 44.61
CA THR A 33 -30.78 27.20 43.46
C THR A 33 -30.19 28.62 43.58
N THR A 34 -30.29 29.37 42.47
CA THR A 34 -30.23 30.85 42.27
C THR A 34 -28.83 31.49 42.14
N THR A 35 -28.52 32.45 41.26
CA THR A 35 -29.30 33.31 40.32
C THR A 35 -28.32 34.04 39.38
N GLU A 36 -28.77 34.36 38.16
CA GLU A 36 -28.11 35.26 37.19
C GLU A 36 -28.09 36.73 37.63
N THR A 37 -27.11 37.50 37.14
CA THR A 37 -27.29 38.95 36.88
C THR A 37 -26.37 39.43 35.75
N THR A 38 -26.97 40.01 34.73
CA THR A 38 -26.43 40.74 33.57
C THR A 38 -26.00 42.17 33.90
N THR A 39 -25.00 42.71 33.17
CA THR A 39 -24.94 44.16 32.84
C THR A 39 -24.08 44.43 31.59
N GLU A 40 -24.67 45.11 30.60
CA GLU A 40 -24.03 45.88 29.51
C GLU A 40 -23.27 47.11 30.10
N THR A 41 -22.32 47.81 29.46
CA THR A 41 -22.54 48.70 28.30
C THR A 41 -21.22 49.35 27.82
N THR A 42 -21.18 49.69 26.51
CA THR A 42 -20.63 50.88 25.82
C THR A 42 -19.20 50.95 25.23
N THR A 43 -19.25 51.16 23.90
CA THR A 43 -18.32 51.60 22.84
C THR A 43 -17.59 52.94 23.05
N GLU A 44 -16.42 53.07 22.41
CA GLU A 44 -16.00 54.32 21.75
C GLU A 44 -15.09 54.04 20.52
N THR A 45 -15.33 54.81 19.46
CA THR A 45 -14.76 54.70 18.10
C THR A 45 -13.80 55.86 17.84
N THR A 46 -12.66 55.65 17.19
CA THR A 46 -11.94 56.74 16.49
C THR A 46 -11.28 56.26 15.19
N THR A 47 -11.64 56.92 14.09
CA THR A 47 -11.07 56.85 12.74
C THR A 47 -10.01 57.93 12.52
N THR A 48 -8.89 57.65 11.85
CA THR A 48 -8.19 58.62 10.96
C THR A 48 -7.20 57.97 9.97
N THR A 49 -7.56 58.09 8.68
CA THR A 49 -6.78 58.35 7.44
C THR A 49 -5.26 58.06 7.30
N LYS A 50 -4.98 57.37 6.17
CA LYS A 50 -3.73 57.11 5.43
C LYS A 50 -2.86 58.35 5.11
N PRO A 51 -1.53 58.15 4.95
CA PRO A 51 -0.85 58.64 3.74
C PRO A 51 0.06 57.57 3.09
N THR A 52 0.10 57.57 1.76
CA THR A 52 1.08 56.83 0.95
C THR A 52 2.38 57.66 0.83
N PRO A 53 3.54 57.01 0.84
CA PRO A 53 4.55 57.32 -0.17
C PRO A 53 5.07 56.06 -0.88
N THR A 54 5.16 56.22 -2.19
CA THR A 54 5.69 55.32 -3.20
C THR A 54 7.21 55.25 -3.14
N THR A 55 7.79 54.05 -3.17
CA THR A 55 9.05 53.77 -3.89
C THR A 55 9.05 52.33 -4.38
N THR A 56 9.11 52.21 -5.69
CA THR A 56 9.29 51.02 -6.52
C THR A 56 10.60 50.30 -6.22
N VAL A 57 10.55 48.97 -6.05
CA VAL A 57 11.60 48.06 -6.52
C VAL A 57 10.88 46.85 -7.13
N ASP A 58 10.90 46.79 -8.46
CA ASP A 58 10.61 45.59 -9.21
C ASP A 58 11.65 44.52 -8.83
N ASN A 59 11.16 43.35 -8.42
CA ASN A 59 11.76 42.07 -8.76
C ASN A 59 10.66 41.02 -8.54
N PRO A 60 10.11 40.42 -9.61
CA PRO A 60 9.28 39.23 -9.46
C PRO A 60 10.17 38.15 -8.84
N ILE A 61 9.71 37.55 -7.74
CA ILE A 61 10.23 36.26 -7.32
C ILE A 61 9.77 35.28 -8.39
N ASP A 62 10.67 35.07 -9.34
CA ASP A 62 10.63 34.00 -10.33
C ASP A 62 10.58 32.69 -9.53
N VAL A 63 9.39 32.12 -9.41
CA VAL A 63 9.22 30.74 -8.95
C VAL A 63 9.79 29.91 -10.08
N LYS A 64 11.12 29.70 -10.06
CA LYS A 64 11.73 28.69 -10.90
C LYS A 64 11.17 27.37 -10.44
N GLU A 65 10.26 26.83 -11.25
CA GLU A 65 10.10 25.39 -11.42
C GLU A 65 11.49 24.76 -11.32
N PHE A 66 11.69 23.89 -10.32
CA PHE A 66 12.79 22.95 -10.36
C PHE A 66 12.43 21.93 -11.43
N ASP A 67 12.67 22.32 -12.67
CA ASP A 67 12.62 21.47 -13.83
C ASP A 67 13.83 20.51 -13.74
N SER A 68 13.70 19.52 -12.86
CA SER A 68 14.58 18.37 -12.78
C SER A 68 14.05 17.31 -13.73
N ALA A 69 13.88 17.67 -14.99
CA ALA A 69 13.79 16.71 -16.07
C ALA A 69 15.16 16.02 -16.18
N VAL A 70 15.36 14.98 -15.36
CA VAL A 70 16.38 13.97 -15.64
C VAL A 70 16.02 13.42 -17.01
N THR A 71 16.78 13.83 -18.03
CA THR A 71 16.66 13.25 -19.36
C THR A 71 17.20 11.83 -19.27
N LEU A 72 16.35 10.89 -18.83
CA LEU A 72 16.64 9.47 -18.91
C LEU A 72 16.81 9.15 -20.40
N GLY A 73 18.01 8.69 -20.74
CA GLY A 73 18.34 8.31 -22.11
C GLY A 73 17.33 7.29 -22.62
N THR A 74 16.49 7.72 -23.56
CA THR A 74 15.58 6.89 -24.33
C THR A 74 16.39 5.87 -25.13
N THR A 75 16.58 4.70 -24.54
CA THR A 75 16.55 3.48 -25.35
C THR A 75 15.11 3.03 -25.28
N SER A 76 14.34 3.24 -26.35
CA SER A 76 13.08 2.53 -26.55
C SER A 76 13.44 1.04 -26.72
N GLY A 77 13.69 0.36 -25.61
CA GLY A 77 13.79 -1.08 -25.59
C GLY A 77 12.39 -1.63 -25.79
N ASP A 78 12.23 -2.50 -26.77
CA ASP A 78 11.04 -3.35 -26.87
C ASP A 78 11.10 -4.31 -25.66
N TYR A 79 10.43 -3.96 -24.56
CA TYR A 79 10.44 -4.72 -23.31
C TYR A 79 9.60 -6.01 -23.39
N ASP A 80 9.03 -6.30 -24.57
CA ASP A 80 8.12 -7.42 -24.85
C ASP A 80 6.98 -7.51 -23.80
N LEU A 81 6.39 -6.35 -23.51
CA LEU A 81 5.24 -6.26 -22.61
C LEU A 81 3.97 -6.61 -23.38
N ALA A 82 3.02 -7.28 -22.72
CA ALA A 82 1.75 -7.60 -23.33
C ALA A 82 0.95 -6.32 -23.66
N ASP A 83 0.45 -6.23 -24.89
CA ASP A 83 -0.43 -5.13 -25.31
C ASP A 83 -1.75 -5.11 -24.53
N ASN A 84 -2.32 -6.30 -24.31
CA ASN A 84 -3.54 -6.48 -23.53
C ASN A 84 -3.20 -6.76 -22.08
N ILE A 85 -3.78 -5.99 -21.16
CA ILE A 85 -3.58 -6.16 -19.71
C ILE A 85 -3.93 -7.59 -19.24
N GLN A 86 -4.97 -8.21 -19.80
CA GLN A 86 -5.39 -9.56 -19.43
C GLN A 86 -4.30 -10.62 -19.68
N ASP A 87 -3.45 -10.41 -20.68
CA ASP A 87 -2.45 -11.37 -21.14
C ASP A 87 -1.08 -11.18 -20.45
N GLY A 88 -0.90 -10.07 -19.71
CA GLY A 88 0.34 -9.71 -19.04
C GLY A 88 0.27 -9.80 -17.52
N THR A 89 1.27 -9.22 -16.86
CA THR A 89 1.36 -9.14 -15.39
C THR A 89 1.11 -7.72 -14.88
N ILE A 90 0.48 -7.60 -13.71
CA ILE A 90 0.13 -6.32 -13.08
C ILE A 90 1.00 -6.10 -11.83
N LEU A 91 1.67 -4.95 -11.73
CA LEU A 91 2.26 -4.48 -10.48
C LEU A 91 1.20 -3.67 -9.70
N HIS A 92 0.82 -4.12 -8.51
CA HIS A 92 0.00 -3.31 -7.61
C HIS A 92 0.91 -2.41 -6.76
N ALA A 93 1.05 -1.16 -7.22
CA ALA A 93 1.81 -0.09 -6.58
C ALA A 93 1.01 0.54 -5.44
N TRP A 94 0.65 -0.30 -4.47
CA TRP A 94 -0.27 0.06 -3.38
C TRP A 94 0.31 1.17 -2.51
N ASN A 95 -0.44 2.26 -2.38
CA ASN A 95 -0.12 3.51 -1.68
C ASN A 95 0.99 4.34 -2.31
N TRP A 96 1.56 3.96 -3.45
CA TRP A 96 2.60 4.77 -4.10
C TRP A 96 1.98 6.01 -4.72
N SER A 97 2.68 7.14 -4.61
CA SER A 97 2.30 8.35 -5.31
C SER A 97 2.49 8.20 -6.82
N TYR A 98 1.77 8.99 -7.61
CA TYR A 98 1.93 9.02 -9.07
C TYR A 98 3.36 9.37 -9.47
N ASN A 99 4.02 10.28 -8.74
CA ASN A 99 5.43 10.59 -8.94
C ASN A 99 6.35 9.39 -8.61
N THR A 100 6.10 8.68 -7.51
CA THR A 100 6.87 7.47 -7.19
C THR A 100 6.69 6.39 -8.24
N ILE A 101 5.49 6.19 -8.77
CA ILE A 101 5.27 5.28 -9.90
C ILE A 101 6.05 5.76 -11.12
N LYS A 102 5.88 7.04 -11.51
CA LYS A 102 6.53 7.68 -12.65
C LYS A 102 8.05 7.51 -12.63
N GLU A 103 8.69 7.78 -11.48
CA GLU A 103 10.13 7.61 -11.27
C GLU A 103 10.62 6.16 -11.43
N ASN A 104 9.73 5.17 -11.24
CA ASN A 104 10.06 3.75 -11.28
C ASN A 104 9.61 3.03 -12.56
N LEU A 105 8.91 3.71 -13.48
CA LEU A 105 8.44 3.13 -14.75
C LEU A 105 9.53 2.40 -15.56
N PRO A 106 10.77 2.91 -15.70
CA PRO A 106 11.82 2.17 -16.36
C PRO A 106 12.08 0.81 -15.70
N ALA A 107 12.15 0.76 -14.37
CA ALA A 107 12.39 -0.48 -13.63
C ALA A 107 11.16 -1.41 -13.65
N ILE A 108 9.95 -0.86 -13.70
CA ILE A 108 8.69 -1.62 -13.88
C ILE A 108 8.71 -2.33 -15.24
N ALA A 109 9.07 -1.63 -16.32
CA ALA A 109 9.18 -2.19 -17.66
C ALA A 109 10.28 -3.25 -17.75
N GLN A 110 11.48 -2.96 -17.20
CA GLN A 110 12.59 -3.93 -17.11
C GLN A 110 12.20 -5.22 -16.35
N SER A 111 11.29 -5.09 -15.38
CA SER A 111 10.78 -6.21 -14.59
C SER A 111 9.62 -6.95 -15.29
N GLY A 112 9.27 -6.61 -16.53
CA GLY A 112 8.30 -7.35 -17.35
C GLY A 112 6.83 -7.10 -16.99
N TYR A 113 6.51 -6.10 -16.17
CA TYR A 113 5.12 -5.75 -15.88
C TYR A 113 4.49 -5.01 -17.05
N SER A 114 3.36 -5.50 -17.53
CA SER A 114 2.62 -4.89 -18.64
C SER A 114 1.67 -3.81 -18.16
N ALA A 115 1.29 -3.84 -16.88
CA ALA A 115 0.48 -2.80 -16.27
C ALA A 115 0.90 -2.49 -14.82
N VAL A 116 0.59 -1.26 -14.39
CA VAL A 116 0.65 -0.84 -12.98
C VAL A 116 -0.75 -0.48 -12.50
N GLN A 117 -1.07 -0.88 -11.28
CA GLN A 117 -2.28 -0.49 -10.58
C GLN A 117 -1.99 0.49 -9.45
N THR A 118 -2.70 1.62 -9.44
CA THR A 118 -2.68 2.60 -8.34
C THR A 118 -3.70 2.24 -7.25
N SER A 119 -3.55 2.83 -6.06
CA SER A 119 -4.64 2.91 -5.06
C SER A 119 -5.77 3.86 -5.52
N PRO A 120 -6.90 3.96 -4.79
CA PRO A 120 -8.04 4.76 -5.22
C PRO A 120 -7.72 6.22 -5.54
N VAL A 121 -8.15 6.68 -6.72
CA VAL A 121 -7.88 8.05 -7.23
C VAL A 121 -8.77 9.12 -6.62
N GLN A 122 -9.88 8.71 -6.01
CA GLN A 122 -10.93 9.60 -5.52
C GLN A 122 -10.47 10.43 -4.33
N GLN A 123 -11.04 11.63 -4.19
CA GLN A 123 -10.86 12.43 -2.98
C GLN A 123 -11.32 11.63 -1.75
N SER A 124 -10.41 11.35 -0.82
CA SER A 124 -10.73 10.73 0.48
C SER A 124 -11.52 11.68 1.37
N LYS A 125 -12.34 11.13 2.27
CA LYS A 125 -13.06 11.87 3.33
C LYS A 125 -12.18 12.71 4.24
N SER A 126 -10.90 12.36 4.34
CA SER A 126 -9.90 13.08 5.09
C SER A 126 -8.67 13.29 4.23
N SER A 127 -8.25 14.55 4.11
CA SER A 127 -6.94 14.92 3.59
C SER A 127 -5.88 15.10 4.67
N ALA A 128 -6.25 14.94 5.96
CA ALA A 128 -5.28 14.95 7.05
C ALA A 128 -4.32 13.79 6.86
N LYS A 129 -3.06 14.15 6.58
CA LYS A 129 -1.95 13.23 6.44
C LYS A 129 -1.33 13.14 7.83
N THR A 130 -1.55 12.06 8.58
CA THR A 130 -1.20 12.04 10.02
C THR A 130 -0.37 10.83 10.45
N GLY A 131 -0.20 9.85 9.57
CA GLY A 131 0.46 8.59 9.90
C GLY A 131 1.16 7.92 8.71
N GLY A 132 1.78 6.78 9.00
CA GLY A 132 2.34 5.88 7.99
C GLY A 132 1.25 5.00 7.37
N TRP A 133 1.63 4.10 6.47
CA TRP A 133 0.64 3.29 5.73
C TRP A 133 -0.32 2.52 6.65
N LYS A 134 0.15 2.03 7.82
CA LYS A 134 -0.66 1.18 8.72
C LYS A 134 -1.92 1.88 9.25
N SER A 135 -1.84 3.16 9.57
CA SER A 135 -2.94 3.94 10.16
C SER A 135 -3.74 4.73 9.14
N GLU A 136 -3.32 4.76 7.87
CA GLU A 136 -3.81 5.74 6.89
C GLU A 136 -4.35 5.12 5.60
N TRP A 137 -3.90 3.92 5.21
CA TRP A 137 -4.22 3.34 3.91
C TRP A 137 -5.73 3.23 3.64
N PHE A 138 -6.50 2.87 4.67
CA PHE A 138 -7.94 2.62 4.55
C PHE A 138 -8.73 3.90 4.25
N LYS A 139 -8.14 5.09 4.47
CA LYS A 139 -8.77 6.37 4.14
C LYS A 139 -8.96 6.52 2.63
N LEU A 140 -8.06 5.96 1.81
CA LEU A 140 -8.20 5.94 0.35
C LEU A 140 -9.47 5.19 -0.10
N TYR A 141 -9.95 4.24 0.71
CA TYR A 141 -11.16 3.46 0.45
C TYR A 141 -12.42 4.11 1.04
N GLN A 142 -12.35 5.36 1.50
CA GLN A 142 -13.50 6.12 1.99
C GLN A 142 -13.65 7.42 1.20
N PRO A 143 -14.11 7.34 -0.06
CA PRO A 143 -14.21 8.49 -0.93
C PRO A 143 -15.28 9.47 -0.46
N ALA A 144 -15.02 10.75 -0.71
CA ALA A 144 -15.94 11.86 -0.54
C ALA A 144 -16.45 12.43 -1.86
N ALA A 145 -15.87 12.03 -3.00
CA ALA A 145 -16.20 12.57 -4.31
C ALA A 145 -16.17 11.51 -5.43
N PHE A 146 -16.88 11.81 -6.52
CA PHE A 146 -16.74 11.14 -7.81
C PHE A 146 -15.89 11.99 -8.76
N SER A 147 -14.70 12.38 -8.29
CA SER A 147 -13.66 13.06 -9.07
C SER A 147 -12.29 12.63 -8.57
N ILE A 148 -11.27 12.79 -9.42
CA ILE A 148 -9.88 12.62 -8.98
C ILE A 148 -9.59 13.60 -7.84
N ALA A 149 -8.86 13.14 -6.83
CA ALA A 149 -8.54 13.94 -5.65
C ALA A 149 -7.78 15.22 -6.02
N ALA A 150 -8.19 16.34 -5.41
CA ALA A 150 -7.40 17.58 -5.46
C ALA A 150 -6.28 17.54 -4.41
N ASP A 151 -6.49 16.83 -3.30
CA ASP A 151 -5.48 16.57 -2.28
C ASP A 151 -5.56 15.12 -1.80
N SER A 152 -4.49 14.36 -2.09
CA SER A 152 -4.33 12.96 -1.73
C SER A 152 -2.88 12.66 -1.38
N TYR A 153 -2.67 11.51 -0.74
CA TYR A 153 -1.34 10.91 -0.61
C TYR A 153 -0.77 10.47 -1.95
N LEU A 154 -1.62 10.22 -2.95
CA LEU A 154 -1.18 9.73 -4.25
C LEU A 154 -0.70 10.84 -5.19
N GLY A 155 -1.18 12.08 -4.99
CA GLY A 155 -0.88 13.21 -5.85
C GLY A 155 -2.13 13.83 -6.48
N THR A 156 -1.92 14.75 -7.41
CA THR A 156 -2.98 15.49 -8.12
C THR A 156 -3.38 14.81 -9.44
N LYS A 157 -4.41 15.36 -10.08
CA LYS A 157 -4.86 14.95 -11.42
C LYS A 157 -3.78 15.14 -12.49
N GLU A 158 -3.04 16.24 -12.42
CA GLU A 158 -1.94 16.56 -13.33
C GLU A 158 -0.81 15.53 -13.16
N GLU A 159 -0.45 15.19 -11.93
CA GLU A 159 0.55 14.17 -11.64
C GLU A 159 0.14 12.78 -12.13
N LEU A 160 -1.16 12.43 -12.05
CA LEU A 160 -1.69 11.21 -12.67
C LEU A 160 -1.52 11.23 -14.18
N ALA A 161 -1.85 12.35 -14.84
CA ALA A 161 -1.74 12.48 -16.30
C ALA A 161 -0.27 12.38 -16.76
N GLU A 162 0.65 13.04 -16.07
CA GLU A 162 2.08 12.94 -16.34
C GLU A 162 2.62 11.51 -16.14
N MET A 163 2.14 10.80 -15.11
CA MET A 163 2.51 9.41 -14.88
C MET A 163 2.01 8.50 -16.01
N CYS A 164 0.78 8.70 -16.48
CA CYS A 164 0.23 7.93 -17.62
C CYS A 164 0.98 8.23 -18.92
N GLU A 165 1.29 9.50 -19.21
CA GLU A 165 2.09 9.88 -20.38
C GLU A 165 3.49 9.26 -20.35
N GLU A 166 4.15 9.26 -19.19
CA GLU A 166 5.45 8.61 -19.03
C GLU A 166 5.34 7.08 -19.17
N ALA A 167 4.27 6.46 -18.65
CA ALA A 167 4.06 5.02 -18.73
C ALA A 167 3.91 4.54 -20.18
N GLU A 168 3.24 5.32 -21.02
CA GLU A 168 3.06 5.03 -22.45
C GLU A 168 4.41 4.92 -23.19
N LYS A 169 5.44 5.68 -22.79
CA LYS A 169 6.80 5.60 -23.39
C LYS A 169 7.47 4.25 -23.22
N TYR A 170 7.08 3.49 -22.19
CA TYR A 170 7.59 2.14 -21.91
C TYR A 170 6.60 1.04 -22.31
N GLY A 171 5.44 1.39 -22.86
CA GLY A 171 4.37 0.44 -23.19
C GLY A 171 3.56 -0.05 -21.97
N ILE A 172 3.81 0.48 -20.77
CA ILE A 172 3.12 0.11 -19.54
C ILE A 172 1.71 0.70 -19.55
N LYS A 173 0.71 -0.12 -19.21
CA LYS A 173 -0.68 0.33 -19.06
C LYS A 173 -1.00 0.75 -17.63
N VAL A 174 -1.88 1.73 -17.47
CA VAL A 174 -2.27 2.22 -16.14
C VAL A 174 -3.67 1.75 -15.77
N ILE A 175 -3.77 1.05 -14.64
CA ILE A 175 -5.04 0.69 -13.99
C ILE A 175 -5.21 1.58 -12.76
N VAL A 176 -6.40 2.15 -12.58
CA VAL A 176 -6.73 2.87 -11.35
C VAL A 176 -7.82 2.15 -10.57
N ASP A 177 -7.71 2.21 -9.25
CA ASP A 177 -8.71 1.66 -8.32
C ASP A 177 -9.88 2.63 -8.16
N ILE A 178 -11.11 2.11 -8.20
CA ILE A 178 -12.37 2.87 -8.17
C ILE A 178 -13.27 2.30 -7.10
N VAL A 179 -13.61 3.15 -6.13
CA VAL A 179 -14.58 2.85 -5.07
C VAL A 179 -15.94 3.40 -5.49
N SER A 180 -16.81 2.51 -5.96
CA SER A 180 -18.12 2.87 -6.53
C SER A 180 -19.31 2.22 -5.81
N ASN A 181 -19.05 1.42 -4.77
CA ASN A 181 -20.08 0.80 -3.94
C ASN A 181 -20.58 1.75 -2.84
N HIS A 182 -19.69 2.51 -2.22
CA HIS A 182 -19.96 3.26 -1.01
C HIS A 182 -19.20 4.59 -0.99
N LEU A 183 -19.55 5.47 -0.06
CA LEU A 183 -18.79 6.68 0.29
C LEU A 183 -18.30 6.62 1.75
N GLY A 184 -17.48 7.58 2.16
CA GLY A 184 -17.00 7.70 3.54
C GLY A 184 -18.09 8.14 4.54
N ASN A 185 -17.95 7.71 5.80
CA ASN A 185 -18.80 8.09 6.93
C ASN A 185 -18.11 9.09 7.89
N ASN A 186 -18.91 9.82 8.67
CA ASN A 186 -18.41 10.60 9.81
C ASN A 186 -18.28 9.72 11.06
N GLU A 187 -19.31 8.92 11.36
CA GLU A 187 -19.37 8.09 12.56
C GLU A 187 -19.06 6.63 12.23
N GLN A 188 -17.97 6.13 12.80
CA GLN A 188 -17.61 4.72 12.62
C GLN A 188 -18.68 3.84 13.30
N GLY A 189 -19.24 2.90 12.53
CA GLY A 189 -20.28 2.00 13.03
C GLY A 189 -21.71 2.43 12.70
N ASP A 190 -21.93 3.63 12.17
CA ASP A 190 -23.25 4.04 11.63
C ASP A 190 -23.26 3.97 10.08
N PRO A 191 -23.91 2.95 9.49
CA PRO A 191 -24.05 2.82 8.04
C PRO A 191 -24.88 3.93 7.38
N LEU A 192 -25.63 4.71 8.15
CA LEU A 192 -26.46 5.81 7.65
C LEU A 192 -25.78 7.18 7.83
N SER A 193 -24.56 7.21 8.38
CA SER A 193 -23.77 8.42 8.56
C SER A 193 -22.93 8.71 7.33
N ILE A 194 -23.18 9.84 6.67
CA ILE A 194 -22.38 10.29 5.52
C ILE A 194 -21.33 11.29 6.01
N SER A 195 -20.13 11.22 5.46
CA SER A 195 -19.08 12.19 5.78
C SER A 195 -19.43 13.62 5.36
N ASP A 196 -19.09 14.62 6.18
CA ASP A 196 -19.28 16.05 5.84
C ASP A 196 -18.50 16.44 4.59
N ALA A 197 -17.37 15.77 4.34
CA ALA A 197 -16.60 15.96 3.11
C ALA A 197 -17.43 15.63 1.87
N VAL A 198 -18.32 14.62 1.91
CA VAL A 198 -19.24 14.33 0.81
C VAL A 198 -20.15 15.52 0.53
N GLY A 199 -20.64 16.20 1.57
CA GLY A 199 -21.45 17.40 1.40
C GLY A 199 -20.70 18.57 0.77
N THR A 200 -19.37 18.58 0.86
CA THR A 200 -18.52 19.59 0.23
C THR A 200 -18.32 19.30 -1.27
N TYR A 201 -18.05 18.06 -1.64
CA TYR A 201 -17.72 17.69 -3.03
C TYR A 201 -18.92 17.26 -3.87
N GLU A 202 -19.93 16.66 -3.24
CA GLU A 202 -21.13 16.11 -3.87
C GLU A 202 -22.40 16.60 -3.15
N PRO A 203 -22.65 17.92 -3.07
CA PRO A 203 -23.74 18.49 -2.27
C PRO A 203 -25.11 17.95 -2.65
N GLU A 204 -25.33 17.58 -3.92
CA GLU A 204 -26.60 16.99 -4.37
C GLU A 204 -26.92 15.65 -3.70
N LEU A 205 -25.92 14.91 -3.22
CA LEU A 205 -26.13 13.63 -2.54
C LEU A 205 -26.67 13.81 -1.11
N VAL A 206 -26.43 14.98 -0.50
CA VAL A 206 -26.81 15.28 0.89
C VAL A 206 -27.84 16.41 1.02
N ALA A 207 -28.11 17.15 -0.06
CA ALA A 207 -29.02 18.29 -0.06
C ALA A 207 -30.49 17.84 0.06
N ASP A 208 -31.18 18.17 1.17
CA ASP A 208 -32.64 18.08 1.47
C ASP A 208 -33.43 16.91 0.84
N ALA A 209 -32.74 15.87 0.39
CA ALA A 209 -33.26 14.69 -0.25
C ALA A 209 -33.29 13.59 0.81
N PRO A 210 -34.31 12.71 0.78
CA PRO A 210 -34.28 11.56 1.66
C PRO A 210 -33.02 10.75 1.35
N PHE A 211 -32.26 10.37 2.38
CA PHE A 211 -31.07 9.51 2.28
C PHE A 211 -31.28 8.34 1.29
N ALA A 212 -32.44 7.71 1.37
CA ALA A 212 -32.89 6.60 0.52
C ALA A 212 -32.93 6.90 -1.00
N LYS A 213 -32.76 8.15 -1.42
CA LYS A 213 -32.68 8.53 -2.84
C LYS A 213 -31.37 8.06 -3.47
N TYR A 214 -30.25 8.28 -2.78
CA TYR A 214 -28.91 8.02 -3.31
C TYR A 214 -28.14 6.95 -2.55
N PHE A 215 -28.67 6.51 -1.40
CA PHE A 215 -28.07 5.49 -0.56
C PHE A 215 -29.10 4.44 -0.15
N HIS A 216 -28.67 3.23 0.12
CA HIS A 216 -29.51 2.18 0.67
C HIS A 216 -29.68 2.38 2.19
N SER A 217 -30.93 2.46 2.66
CA SER A 217 -31.24 2.78 4.07
C SER A 217 -31.24 1.56 5.00
N PHE A 218 -30.48 0.52 4.71
CA PHE A 218 -30.41 -0.68 5.54
C PHE A 218 -29.29 -0.56 6.57
N ALA A 219 -29.64 -0.40 7.84
CA ALA A 219 -28.67 -0.32 8.93
C ALA A 219 -28.15 -1.70 9.39
N GLN A 220 -27.64 -2.48 8.44
CA GLN A 220 -27.11 -3.84 8.66
C GLN A 220 -25.83 -4.03 7.84
N ASN A 221 -24.92 -4.86 8.36
CA ASN A 221 -23.73 -5.25 7.61
C ASN A 221 -24.04 -6.36 6.61
N VAL A 222 -23.27 -6.38 5.52
CA VAL A 222 -23.37 -7.38 4.45
C VAL A 222 -23.23 -8.82 4.95
N SER A 223 -23.93 -9.74 4.30
CA SER A 223 -23.72 -11.19 4.42
C SER A 223 -23.89 -11.88 3.08
N ASP A 224 -23.21 -13.01 2.90
CA ASP A 224 -23.25 -13.81 1.66
C ASP A 224 -24.55 -14.65 1.52
N ASP A 225 -25.62 -14.34 2.26
CA ASP A 225 -26.85 -15.17 2.30
C ASP A 225 -27.75 -15.00 1.06
N SER A 226 -27.78 -13.81 0.45
CA SER A 226 -28.67 -13.49 -0.67
C SER A 226 -28.20 -12.25 -1.45
N ALA A 227 -28.72 -12.04 -2.66
CA ALA A 227 -28.47 -10.80 -3.42
C ALA A 227 -28.83 -9.52 -2.63
N LEU A 228 -29.92 -9.53 -1.85
CA LEU A 228 -30.29 -8.40 -0.98
C LEU A 228 -29.19 -8.10 0.05
N THR A 229 -28.76 -9.11 0.80
CA THR A 229 -27.81 -8.93 1.91
C THR A 229 -26.38 -8.68 1.44
N VAL A 230 -26.06 -9.09 0.21
CA VAL A 230 -24.74 -8.83 -0.40
C VAL A 230 -24.67 -7.43 -0.99
N CYS A 231 -25.74 -6.97 -1.66
CA CYS A 231 -25.68 -5.77 -2.51
C CYS A 231 -26.41 -4.52 -1.98
N TYR A 232 -27.22 -4.64 -0.94
CA TYR A 232 -28.02 -3.52 -0.44
C TYR A 232 -27.74 -3.18 1.03
N TYR A 233 -26.87 -3.95 1.68
CA TYR A 233 -26.48 -3.74 3.07
C TYR A 233 -25.09 -3.12 3.08
N SER A 234 -24.75 -2.42 4.16
CA SER A 234 -23.49 -1.67 4.23
C SER A 234 -22.28 -2.58 4.43
N LEU A 235 -21.26 -2.39 3.60
CA LEU A 235 -19.94 -2.98 3.81
C LEU A 235 -19.20 -2.16 4.87
N SER A 236 -18.78 -2.79 5.97
CA SER A 236 -17.99 -2.13 7.04
C SER A 236 -18.65 -0.87 7.63
N ASN A 237 -19.99 -0.83 7.67
CA ASN A 237 -20.80 0.33 8.05
C ASN A 237 -20.52 1.60 7.21
N LEU A 238 -20.13 1.45 5.95
CA LEU A 238 -20.00 2.57 5.00
C LEU A 238 -21.35 2.83 4.31
N PRO A 239 -21.72 4.11 4.06
CA PRO A 239 -22.91 4.49 3.31
C PRO A 239 -22.94 3.84 1.94
N ASP A 240 -23.85 2.88 1.80
CA ASP A 240 -23.99 2.06 0.60
C ASP A 240 -24.79 2.82 -0.46
N LEU A 241 -24.24 2.97 -1.65
CA LEU A 241 -24.85 3.75 -2.73
C LEU A 241 -26.04 3.02 -3.32
N ASN A 242 -27.10 3.77 -3.63
CA ASN A 242 -28.18 3.29 -4.48
C ASN A 242 -27.73 3.31 -5.95
N THR A 243 -27.00 2.27 -6.34
CA THR A 243 -26.41 2.01 -7.67
C THR A 243 -27.44 1.88 -8.79
N SER A 244 -28.72 1.63 -8.47
CA SER A 244 -29.82 1.69 -9.45
C SER A 244 -30.20 3.13 -9.87
N ASN A 245 -29.77 4.13 -9.09
CA ASN A 245 -30.08 5.52 -9.36
C ASN A 245 -29.23 6.06 -10.52
N LYS A 246 -29.88 6.65 -11.52
CA LYS A 246 -29.22 7.19 -12.72
C LYS A 246 -28.24 8.33 -12.44
N TYR A 247 -28.51 9.14 -11.43
CA TYR A 247 -27.57 10.18 -11.01
C TYR A 247 -26.27 9.56 -10.47
N VAL A 248 -26.37 8.54 -9.61
CA VAL A 248 -25.19 7.83 -9.08
C VAL A 248 -24.38 7.20 -10.22
N GLN A 249 -25.05 6.52 -11.16
CA GLN A 249 -24.41 5.96 -12.36
C GLN A 249 -23.68 7.03 -13.19
N GLU A 250 -24.31 8.19 -13.40
CA GLU A 250 -23.72 9.31 -14.14
C GLU A 250 -22.49 9.89 -13.43
N ARG A 251 -22.52 10.03 -12.11
CA ARG A 251 -21.36 10.51 -11.32
C ARG A 251 -20.19 9.55 -11.42
N VAL A 252 -20.41 8.25 -11.24
CA VAL A 252 -19.36 7.23 -11.41
C VAL A 252 -18.83 7.24 -12.84
N ALA A 253 -19.69 7.26 -13.85
CA ALA A 253 -19.26 7.32 -15.26
C ALA A 253 -18.45 8.60 -15.57
N SER A 254 -18.76 9.73 -14.91
CA SER A 254 -18.01 10.98 -15.06
C SER A 254 -16.59 10.86 -14.50
N LEU A 255 -16.43 10.24 -13.33
CA LEU A 255 -15.11 9.92 -12.78
C LEU A 255 -14.30 9.04 -13.73
N LEU A 256 -14.90 7.97 -14.28
CA LEU A 256 -14.19 7.09 -15.22
C LEU A 256 -13.71 7.86 -16.46
N LYS A 257 -14.55 8.74 -17.02
CA LYS A 257 -14.17 9.59 -18.16
C LYS A 257 -13.06 10.58 -17.79
N GLU A 258 -13.09 11.11 -16.58
CA GLU A 258 -12.03 11.98 -16.06
C GLU A 258 -10.69 11.25 -15.99
N CYS A 259 -10.66 10.01 -15.50
CA CYS A 259 -9.47 9.17 -15.49
C CYS A 259 -8.98 8.81 -16.91
N ILE A 260 -9.90 8.49 -17.83
CA ILE A 260 -9.58 8.24 -19.23
C ILE A 260 -8.92 9.47 -19.87
N ASP A 261 -9.36 10.68 -19.53
CA ASP A 261 -8.76 11.93 -19.99
C ASP A 261 -7.31 12.13 -19.51
N CYS A 262 -6.94 11.52 -18.38
CA CYS A 262 -5.56 11.48 -17.89
C CYS A 262 -4.69 10.42 -18.59
N GLY A 263 -5.27 9.51 -19.38
CA GLY A 263 -4.54 8.44 -20.07
C GLY A 263 -4.62 7.07 -19.39
N VAL A 264 -5.54 6.87 -18.45
CA VAL A 264 -5.80 5.56 -17.82
C VAL A 264 -6.31 4.55 -18.83
N ASP A 265 -5.79 3.32 -18.79
CA ASP A 265 -6.12 2.21 -19.70
C ASP A 265 -7.07 1.16 -19.10
N GLY A 266 -7.26 1.18 -17.77
CA GLY A 266 -8.20 0.27 -17.12
C GLY A 266 -8.60 0.63 -15.69
N PHE A 267 -9.57 -0.13 -15.17
CA PHE A 267 -10.11 0.10 -13.83
C PHE A 267 -10.20 -1.19 -13.01
N ARG A 268 -9.79 -1.11 -11.74
CA ARG A 268 -10.11 -2.06 -10.69
C ARG A 268 -11.31 -1.52 -9.91
N PHE A 269 -12.38 -2.28 -9.82
CA PHE A 269 -13.55 -1.91 -9.02
C PHE A 269 -13.46 -2.54 -7.63
N ASP A 270 -13.28 -1.68 -6.62
CA ASP A 270 -13.39 -2.04 -5.22
C ASP A 270 -14.76 -2.61 -4.89
N ALA A 271 -14.78 -3.62 -4.02
CA ALA A 271 -16.02 -4.19 -3.49
C ALA A 271 -17.06 -4.54 -4.57
N ALA A 272 -16.64 -4.91 -5.80
CA ALA A 272 -17.55 -5.12 -6.92
C ALA A 272 -18.63 -6.18 -6.62
N LYS A 273 -18.35 -7.12 -5.73
CA LYS A 273 -19.32 -8.11 -5.22
C LYS A 273 -20.56 -7.46 -4.62
N HIS A 274 -20.40 -6.29 -4.02
CA HIS A 274 -21.44 -5.58 -3.30
C HIS A 274 -22.31 -4.69 -4.19
N ILE A 275 -22.08 -4.69 -5.51
CA ILE A 275 -22.96 -4.05 -6.47
C ILE A 275 -23.70 -5.11 -7.28
N GLU A 276 -25.00 -4.91 -7.43
CA GLU A 276 -25.90 -5.76 -8.19
C GLU A 276 -25.60 -5.77 -9.69
N THR A 277 -26.09 -6.80 -10.38
CA THR A 277 -26.02 -6.95 -11.83
C THR A 277 -27.44 -7.10 -12.40
N PRO A 278 -27.65 -6.97 -13.72
CA PRO A 278 -28.95 -7.26 -14.31
C PRO A 278 -29.46 -8.68 -14.02
N ASP A 279 -28.56 -9.64 -13.82
CA ASP A 279 -28.90 -11.04 -13.56
C ASP A 279 -29.38 -11.31 -12.12
N ASP A 280 -29.29 -10.32 -11.21
CA ASP A 280 -29.87 -10.38 -9.87
C ASP A 280 -31.41 -10.21 -9.87
N GLY A 281 -32.00 -10.06 -11.07
CA GLY A 281 -33.44 -10.14 -11.36
C GLY A 281 -34.22 -8.85 -11.06
N ASP A 282 -35.49 -8.81 -11.45
CA ASP A 282 -36.32 -7.59 -11.44
C ASP A 282 -36.43 -6.87 -10.09
N ARG A 283 -36.15 -7.58 -8.98
CA ARG A 283 -36.29 -7.02 -7.62
C ARG A 283 -35.00 -6.38 -7.11
N PHE A 284 -33.84 -6.91 -7.47
CA PHE A 284 -32.55 -6.55 -6.89
C PHE A 284 -31.48 -6.25 -7.93
N GLY A 285 -31.79 -6.38 -9.21
CA GLY A 285 -30.88 -6.08 -10.30
C GLY A 285 -31.03 -4.65 -10.80
N SER A 286 -29.94 -4.11 -11.33
CA SER A 286 -29.91 -2.85 -12.04
C SER A 286 -28.97 -2.93 -13.24
N ASP A 287 -28.95 -1.88 -14.03
CA ASP A 287 -28.07 -1.72 -15.19
C ASP A 287 -26.78 -0.96 -14.86
N PHE A 288 -26.36 -0.89 -13.59
CA PHE A 288 -25.17 -0.17 -13.16
C PHE A 288 -23.93 -0.52 -14.00
N TRP A 289 -23.51 -1.79 -14.00
CA TRP A 289 -22.32 -2.25 -14.73
C TRP A 289 -22.37 -2.00 -16.23
N PRO A 290 -23.40 -2.44 -16.99
CA PRO A 290 -23.44 -2.15 -18.42
C PRO A 290 -23.49 -0.63 -18.72
N THR A 291 -24.10 0.18 -17.84
CA THR A 291 -24.17 1.63 -18.03
C THR A 291 -22.81 2.30 -17.86
N ILE A 292 -22.14 2.10 -16.72
CA ILE A 292 -20.89 2.83 -16.43
C ILE A 292 -19.74 2.34 -17.30
N LEU A 293 -19.66 1.02 -17.56
CA LEU A 293 -18.59 0.43 -18.37
C LEU A 293 -18.81 0.71 -19.85
N GLY A 294 -20.07 0.67 -20.32
CA GLY A 294 -20.43 1.09 -21.66
C GLY A 294 -20.05 2.55 -21.92
N ALA A 295 -20.45 3.45 -21.03
CA ALA A 295 -20.11 4.88 -21.15
C ALA A 295 -18.61 5.15 -21.13
N ALA A 296 -17.83 4.43 -20.33
CA ALA A 296 -16.38 4.54 -20.28
C ALA A 296 -15.72 3.98 -21.55
N SER A 297 -16.13 2.80 -22.00
CA SER A 297 -15.61 2.17 -23.22
C SER A 297 -15.92 2.99 -24.47
N GLU A 298 -17.16 3.46 -24.63
CA GLU A 298 -17.57 4.32 -25.74
C GLU A 298 -16.76 5.61 -25.75
N TYR A 299 -16.62 6.27 -24.59
CA TYR A 299 -15.85 7.51 -24.49
C TYR A 299 -14.37 7.31 -24.83
N SER A 300 -13.72 6.27 -24.31
CA SER A 300 -12.32 5.95 -24.63
C SER A 300 -12.15 5.62 -26.12
N LYS A 301 -13.07 4.85 -26.69
CA LYS A 301 -13.02 4.47 -28.10
C LYS A 301 -13.21 5.68 -29.03
N GLU A 302 -14.15 6.56 -28.71
CA GLU A 302 -14.44 7.77 -29.49
C GLU A 302 -13.29 8.79 -29.41
N LYS A 303 -12.71 8.99 -28.22
CA LYS A 303 -11.71 10.04 -27.99
C LYS A 303 -10.28 9.60 -28.31
N PHE A 304 -9.94 8.36 -28.00
CA PHE A 304 -8.56 7.85 -28.06
C PHE A 304 -8.41 6.60 -28.93
N GLY A 305 -9.50 5.96 -29.36
CA GLY A 305 -9.44 4.72 -30.15
C GLY A 305 -9.00 3.48 -29.36
N LYS A 306 -8.83 3.61 -28.04
CA LYS A 306 -8.33 2.57 -27.13
C LYS A 306 -9.50 1.74 -26.59
N ASP A 307 -9.24 0.46 -26.36
CA ASP A 307 -10.16 -0.43 -25.64
C ASP A 307 -9.78 -0.43 -24.16
N MET A 308 -10.78 -0.47 -23.28
CA MET A 308 -10.57 -0.39 -21.83
C MET A 308 -10.54 -1.77 -21.18
N TYR A 309 -9.67 -1.93 -20.19
CA TYR A 309 -9.66 -3.10 -19.32
C TYR A 309 -10.44 -2.84 -18.02
N TYR A 310 -11.22 -3.83 -17.58
CA TYR A 310 -11.97 -3.74 -16.33
C TYR A 310 -11.81 -5.03 -15.55
N TYR A 311 -11.61 -4.91 -14.24
CA TYR A 311 -11.80 -6.04 -13.35
C TYR A 311 -12.38 -5.64 -11.99
N GLY A 312 -13.15 -6.54 -11.38
CA GLY A 312 -13.81 -6.31 -10.10
C GLY A 312 -13.28 -7.23 -9.01
N GLU A 313 -13.16 -6.70 -7.80
CA GLU A 313 -12.89 -7.51 -6.63
C GLU A 313 -14.13 -8.31 -6.21
N ILE A 314 -14.01 -9.63 -6.32
CA ILE A 314 -14.99 -10.61 -5.84
C ILE A 314 -14.30 -11.57 -4.87
N LEU A 315 -14.40 -11.27 -3.58
CA LEU A 315 -13.77 -12.09 -2.54
C LEU A 315 -14.61 -13.34 -2.23
N ASN A 316 -13.93 -14.49 -2.24
CA ASN A 316 -14.41 -15.83 -1.88
C ASN A 316 -15.45 -16.42 -2.84
N THR A 317 -16.67 -15.89 -2.83
CA THR A 317 -17.79 -16.29 -3.69
C THR A 317 -18.60 -15.06 -4.07
N CYS A 318 -19.49 -15.15 -5.06
CA CYS A 318 -20.40 -14.05 -5.41
C CYS A 318 -21.53 -13.82 -4.40
N GLY A 319 -21.68 -14.69 -3.39
CA GLY A 319 -22.81 -14.69 -2.45
C GLY A 319 -24.03 -15.50 -2.92
N GLY A 320 -25.03 -15.61 -2.04
CA GLY A 320 -26.18 -16.50 -2.19
C GLY A 320 -27.02 -16.23 -3.43
N GLY A 321 -27.14 -17.23 -4.29
CA GLY A 321 -27.93 -17.17 -5.53
C GLY A 321 -27.22 -16.51 -6.71
N ARG A 322 -25.94 -16.12 -6.56
CA ARG A 322 -25.17 -15.38 -7.56
C ARG A 322 -24.05 -16.25 -8.15
N ASN A 323 -23.57 -15.87 -9.33
CA ASN A 323 -22.50 -16.59 -10.03
C ASN A 323 -21.47 -15.60 -10.60
N TYR A 324 -20.21 -16.04 -10.76
CA TYR A 324 -19.17 -15.25 -11.42
C TYR A 324 -19.58 -14.81 -12.83
N SER A 325 -20.39 -15.59 -13.55
CA SER A 325 -20.90 -15.23 -14.88
C SER A 325 -21.78 -13.98 -14.90
N PHE A 326 -22.27 -13.52 -13.75
CA PHE A 326 -23.02 -12.26 -13.64
C PHE A 326 -22.08 -11.06 -13.88
N TYR A 327 -20.80 -11.22 -13.55
CA TYR A 327 -19.76 -10.21 -13.69
C TYR A 327 -18.87 -10.45 -14.92
N THR A 328 -18.50 -11.71 -15.21
CA THR A 328 -17.47 -12.01 -16.23
C THR A 328 -17.86 -11.69 -17.67
N LYS A 329 -19.13 -11.40 -17.91
CA LYS A 329 -19.62 -10.86 -19.18
C LYS A 329 -19.26 -9.37 -19.40
N TYR A 330 -18.91 -8.65 -18.33
CA TYR A 330 -18.59 -7.22 -18.34
C TYR A 330 -17.12 -6.95 -18.03
N MET A 331 -16.52 -7.72 -17.13
CA MET A 331 -15.19 -7.46 -16.57
C MET A 331 -14.46 -8.75 -16.21
N SER A 332 -13.16 -8.68 -15.95
CA SER A 332 -12.45 -9.76 -15.24
C SER A 332 -12.77 -9.71 -13.74
N VAL A 333 -12.50 -10.78 -12.98
CA VAL A 333 -12.77 -10.83 -11.54
C VAL A 333 -11.66 -11.56 -10.79
N THR A 334 -11.48 -11.22 -9.52
CA THR A 334 -10.49 -11.89 -8.67
C THR A 334 -10.86 -13.34 -8.37
N ASP A 335 -9.92 -14.27 -8.53
CA ASP A 335 -10.04 -15.65 -8.06
C ASP A 335 -9.39 -15.83 -6.68
N SER A 336 -9.91 -15.10 -5.69
CA SER A 336 -9.26 -15.02 -4.37
C SER A 336 -9.20 -16.37 -3.66
N LYS A 337 -10.14 -17.28 -3.94
CA LYS A 337 -10.14 -18.65 -3.39
C LYS A 337 -8.99 -19.47 -3.94
N TYR A 338 -8.72 -19.37 -5.24
CA TYR A 338 -7.58 -20.04 -5.86
C TYR A 338 -6.27 -19.51 -5.26
N SER A 339 -6.11 -18.19 -5.19
CA SER A 339 -4.95 -17.53 -4.62
C SER A 339 -4.73 -17.88 -3.14
N ASP A 340 -5.80 -17.93 -2.35
CA ASP A 340 -5.75 -18.35 -0.95
C ASP A 340 -5.24 -19.79 -0.76
N ASN A 341 -5.65 -20.71 -1.64
CA ASN A 341 -5.19 -22.09 -1.59
C ASN A 341 -3.68 -22.18 -1.80
N TRP A 342 -3.15 -21.41 -2.76
CA TRP A 342 -1.71 -21.39 -3.04
C TRP A 342 -0.90 -20.65 -1.97
N ARG A 343 -1.38 -19.49 -1.50
CA ARG A 343 -0.77 -18.74 -0.38
C ARG A 343 -0.60 -19.61 0.87
N LYS A 344 -1.66 -20.35 1.24
CA LYS A 344 -1.65 -21.27 2.40
C LYS A 344 -0.92 -22.59 2.12
N GLY A 345 -0.58 -22.86 0.86
CA GLY A 345 -0.36 -24.20 0.33
C GLY A 345 1.01 -24.54 -0.22
N LEU A 346 1.91 -23.58 -0.38
CA LEU A 346 3.24 -23.81 -0.98
C LEU A 346 4.23 -24.47 0.00
N ASN A 347 3.90 -25.69 0.45
CA ASN A 347 4.79 -26.63 1.13
C ASN A 347 4.58 -28.05 0.58
N ALA A 348 5.55 -28.94 0.80
CA ALA A 348 5.56 -30.27 0.17
C ALA A 348 4.26 -31.09 0.34
N THR A 349 3.63 -31.06 1.52
CA THR A 349 2.40 -31.83 1.80
C THR A 349 1.17 -31.17 1.18
N ALA A 350 1.04 -29.85 1.32
CA ALA A 350 -0.11 -29.11 0.81
C ALA A 350 -0.09 -29.01 -0.72
N THR A 351 1.09 -28.82 -1.33
CA THR A 351 1.24 -28.73 -2.79
C THR A 351 0.75 -30.01 -3.48
N LYS A 352 1.13 -31.20 -2.95
CA LYS A 352 0.63 -32.49 -3.46
C LYS A 352 -0.90 -32.58 -3.44
N LYS A 353 -1.54 -32.02 -2.41
CA LYS A 353 -3.00 -32.02 -2.26
C LYS A 353 -3.65 -31.04 -3.25
N ILE A 354 -3.05 -29.86 -3.43
CA ILE A 354 -3.57 -28.79 -4.29
C ILE A 354 -3.47 -29.17 -5.77
N LEU A 355 -2.40 -29.86 -6.20
CA LEU A 355 -2.31 -30.34 -7.59
C LEU A 355 -3.38 -31.37 -7.98
N GLY A 356 -4.09 -31.96 -7.02
CA GLY A 356 -5.28 -32.76 -7.31
C GLY A 356 -6.43 -31.93 -7.93
N ASN A 357 -6.36 -30.61 -7.86
CA ASN A 357 -7.28 -29.67 -8.50
C ASN A 357 -6.56 -28.35 -8.85
N THR A 358 -5.83 -28.34 -9.96
CA THR A 358 -5.12 -27.15 -10.47
C THR A 358 -6.03 -26.16 -11.19
N LYS A 359 -7.31 -26.46 -11.37
CA LYS A 359 -8.23 -25.56 -12.08
C LYS A 359 -8.42 -24.27 -11.29
N TYR A 360 -8.51 -23.16 -12.03
CA TYR A 360 -9.02 -21.90 -11.48
C TYR A 360 -10.44 -22.12 -10.95
N SER A 361 -10.80 -21.47 -9.84
CA SER A 361 -11.99 -21.80 -9.06
C SER A 361 -13.30 -21.63 -9.83
N PHE A 362 -13.37 -20.67 -10.75
CA PHE A 362 -14.61 -20.35 -11.47
C PHE A 362 -14.52 -20.51 -13.00
N SER A 363 -13.44 -20.10 -13.65
CA SER A 363 -13.29 -20.22 -15.12
C SER A 363 -12.70 -21.57 -15.54
N GLY A 364 -11.99 -22.25 -14.63
CA GLY A 364 -11.30 -23.51 -14.89
C GLY A 364 -10.00 -23.35 -15.69
N ASP A 365 -9.99 -22.47 -16.69
CA ASP A 365 -8.87 -22.16 -17.59
C ASP A 365 -8.17 -20.81 -17.31
N GLY A 366 -8.68 -20.02 -16.37
CA GLY A 366 -8.09 -18.74 -15.97
C GLY A 366 -8.63 -17.54 -16.75
N THR A 367 -9.44 -17.78 -17.80
CA THR A 367 -10.06 -16.69 -18.58
C THR A 367 -10.85 -15.77 -17.65
N LYS A 368 -10.62 -14.45 -17.76
CA LYS A 368 -11.24 -13.40 -16.93
C LYS A 368 -10.89 -13.50 -15.43
N ALA A 369 -9.88 -14.27 -15.04
CA ALA A 369 -9.41 -14.34 -13.66
C ALA A 369 -8.22 -13.41 -13.44
N VAL A 370 -8.26 -12.66 -12.33
CA VAL A 370 -7.09 -11.99 -11.74
C VAL A 370 -6.68 -12.78 -10.50
N VAL A 371 -5.40 -13.12 -10.39
CA VAL A 371 -4.84 -13.92 -9.28
C VAL A 371 -3.68 -13.20 -8.61
N TRP A 372 -3.40 -13.52 -7.36
CA TRP A 372 -2.30 -12.94 -6.60
C TRP A 372 -1.73 -13.92 -5.57
N ALA A 373 -0.46 -13.73 -5.18
CA ALA A 373 0.06 -14.43 -4.02
C ALA A 373 -0.68 -13.96 -2.76
N GLU A 374 -0.93 -12.66 -2.68
CA GLU A 374 -1.66 -11.97 -1.62
C GLU A 374 -2.23 -10.65 -2.15
N SER A 375 -3.31 -10.16 -1.54
CA SER A 375 -3.83 -8.81 -1.76
C SER A 375 -3.34 -7.85 -0.68
N HIS A 376 -3.57 -6.57 -0.92
CA HIS A 376 -3.40 -5.52 0.07
C HIS A 376 -4.21 -5.79 1.36
N ASP A 377 -5.47 -6.25 1.27
CA ASP A 377 -6.27 -6.62 2.47
C ASP A 377 -5.64 -7.78 3.23
N THR A 378 -5.27 -8.87 2.54
CA THR A 378 -4.71 -10.03 3.23
C THR A 378 -3.43 -9.68 3.97
N PHE A 379 -2.66 -8.71 3.47
CA PHE A 379 -1.47 -8.20 4.12
C PHE A 379 -1.80 -7.21 5.24
N ALA A 380 -2.55 -6.14 4.94
CA ALA A 380 -2.86 -5.05 5.87
C ALA A 380 -3.71 -5.52 7.07
N ASP A 381 -4.67 -6.42 6.84
CA ASP A 381 -5.51 -7.03 7.88
C ASP A 381 -4.79 -8.18 8.64
N GLY A 382 -3.54 -8.47 8.27
CA GLY A 382 -2.64 -9.34 9.04
C GLY A 382 -2.66 -10.83 8.67
N THR A 383 -3.50 -11.27 7.73
CA THR A 383 -3.62 -12.69 7.34
C THR A 383 -2.34 -13.22 6.67
N SER A 384 -1.64 -12.40 5.87
CA SER A 384 -0.38 -12.72 5.21
C SER A 384 0.82 -11.90 5.73
N ALA A 385 0.61 -10.95 6.64
CA ALA A 385 1.65 -10.06 7.16
C ALA A 385 2.86 -10.81 7.77
N THR A 386 2.62 -11.99 8.35
CA THR A 386 3.67 -12.82 8.94
C THR A 386 4.39 -13.72 7.93
N GLN A 387 3.88 -13.82 6.70
CA GLN A 387 4.55 -14.56 5.63
C GLN A 387 5.78 -13.79 5.18
N LYS A 388 6.88 -14.51 4.95
CA LYS A 388 8.12 -13.91 4.43
C LYS A 388 7.96 -13.52 2.97
N GLN A 389 8.61 -12.43 2.55
CA GLN A 389 8.58 -11.94 1.17
C GLN A 389 8.96 -13.05 0.17
N GLU A 390 10.00 -13.83 0.45
CA GLU A 390 10.47 -14.88 -0.45
C GLU A 390 9.43 -16.00 -0.60
N ALA A 391 8.60 -16.23 0.41
CA ALA A 391 7.50 -17.19 0.29
C ALA A 391 6.40 -16.68 -0.64
N MET A 392 6.08 -15.39 -0.59
CA MET A 392 5.11 -14.78 -1.50
C MET A 392 5.67 -14.67 -2.91
N ASN A 393 6.96 -14.38 -3.08
CA ASN A 393 7.62 -14.40 -4.39
C ASN A 393 7.48 -15.79 -5.05
N ARG A 394 7.62 -16.89 -4.29
CA ARG A 394 7.43 -18.24 -4.84
C ARG A 394 5.98 -18.58 -5.17
N VAL A 395 5.02 -18.08 -4.39
CA VAL A 395 3.59 -18.26 -4.70
C VAL A 395 3.24 -17.47 -5.96
N TYR A 396 3.69 -16.22 -6.05
CA TYR A 396 3.51 -15.38 -7.23
C TYR A 396 4.18 -16.01 -8.45
N ALA A 397 5.43 -16.48 -8.32
CA ALA A 397 6.14 -17.13 -9.41
C ALA A 397 5.37 -18.34 -9.95
N PHE A 398 4.70 -19.10 -9.06
CA PHE A 398 3.85 -20.20 -9.49
C PHE A 398 2.65 -19.67 -10.28
N GLU A 399 1.92 -18.69 -9.75
CA GLU A 399 0.75 -18.14 -10.43
C GLU A 399 1.09 -17.49 -11.78
N ALA A 400 2.16 -16.70 -11.84
CA ALA A 400 2.63 -16.03 -13.04
C ALA A 400 3.25 -16.99 -14.07
N SER A 401 3.72 -18.18 -13.66
CA SER A 401 4.15 -19.21 -14.63
C SER A 401 3.00 -19.82 -15.43
N ARG A 402 1.75 -19.70 -14.95
CA ARG A 402 0.57 -20.32 -15.55
C ARG A 402 -0.03 -19.50 -16.67
N GLY A 403 -0.84 -20.16 -17.50
CA GLY A 403 -1.58 -19.51 -18.59
C GLY A 403 -3.00 -19.09 -18.20
N GLY A 404 -3.56 -18.13 -18.93
CA GLY A 404 -4.98 -17.78 -18.94
C GLY A 404 -5.42 -16.72 -17.92
N ALA A 405 -4.91 -16.78 -16.68
CA ALA A 405 -5.20 -15.76 -15.66
C ALA A 405 -4.16 -14.64 -15.67
N THR A 406 -4.58 -13.44 -15.23
CA THR A 406 -3.73 -12.25 -15.09
C THR A 406 -3.14 -12.21 -13.67
N PRO A 407 -1.83 -12.44 -13.48
CA PRO A 407 -1.22 -12.37 -12.16
C PRO A 407 -0.98 -10.91 -11.73
N LEU A 408 -1.24 -10.64 -10.45
CA LEU A 408 -1.02 -9.36 -9.80
C LEU A 408 0.02 -9.51 -8.68
N TYR A 409 1.12 -8.77 -8.80
CA TYR A 409 2.17 -8.70 -7.79
C TYR A 409 1.86 -7.57 -6.80
N PHE A 410 1.68 -7.90 -5.53
CA PHE A 410 1.48 -6.91 -4.48
C PHE A 410 2.82 -6.34 -3.97
N ALA A 411 3.09 -5.06 -4.24
CA ALA A 411 4.28 -4.37 -3.75
C ALA A 411 4.14 -4.01 -2.27
N ARG A 412 4.57 -4.91 -1.38
CA ARG A 412 4.46 -4.75 0.07
C ARG A 412 5.13 -3.46 0.57
N PRO A 413 4.49 -2.70 1.48
CA PRO A 413 5.21 -1.74 2.31
C PRO A 413 6.03 -2.45 3.39
N ASN A 414 7.01 -1.75 3.96
CA ASN A 414 7.72 -2.15 5.17
C ASN A 414 7.30 -1.28 6.37
N ALA A 415 7.84 -1.55 7.57
CA ALA A 415 7.43 -0.85 8.78
C ALA A 415 7.68 0.67 8.75
N ALA A 416 8.64 1.13 7.95
CA ALA A 416 9.03 2.54 7.82
C ALA A 416 8.44 3.21 6.56
N THR A 417 7.70 2.49 5.73
CA THR A 417 7.11 3.05 4.50
C THR A 417 6.06 4.11 4.84
N GLY A 418 6.18 5.31 4.25
CA GLY A 418 5.13 6.32 4.32
C GLY A 418 4.04 6.07 3.27
N MET A 419 2.89 6.71 3.46
CA MET A 419 1.94 6.86 2.35
C MET A 419 2.58 7.69 1.24
N GLY A 420 2.39 7.29 -0.02
CA GLY A 420 3.02 7.90 -1.18
C GLY A 420 4.36 7.29 -1.58
N ASP A 421 5.03 6.56 -0.68
CA ASP A 421 6.38 6.03 -0.93
C ASP A 421 6.36 4.59 -1.48
N MET A 422 7.46 4.21 -2.11
CA MET A 422 7.74 2.82 -2.44
C MET A 422 8.11 2.03 -1.18
N GLY A 423 7.55 0.83 -1.08
CA GLY A 423 7.87 -0.16 -0.06
C GLY A 423 9.08 -1.04 -0.40
N SER A 424 8.92 -2.34 -0.18
CA SER A 424 9.87 -3.38 -0.57
C SER A 424 10.16 -3.36 -2.07
N LYS A 425 11.44 -3.49 -2.46
CA LYS A 425 11.87 -3.62 -3.86
C LYS A 425 11.77 -5.03 -4.44
N ALA A 426 11.17 -5.97 -3.70
CA ALA A 426 11.05 -7.36 -4.15
C ALA A 426 10.31 -7.53 -5.47
N TRP A 427 9.46 -6.57 -5.86
CA TRP A 427 8.75 -6.57 -7.14
C TRP A 427 9.69 -6.52 -8.36
N LYS A 428 10.92 -6.02 -8.20
CA LYS A 428 11.96 -5.95 -9.25
C LYS A 428 13.14 -6.88 -9.00
N SER A 429 12.99 -7.88 -8.12
CA SER A 429 14.05 -8.87 -7.96
C SER A 429 14.24 -9.69 -9.25
N ALA A 430 15.44 -10.22 -9.45
CA ALA A 430 15.79 -10.95 -10.67
C ALA A 430 14.82 -12.11 -10.96
N GLU A 431 14.39 -12.84 -9.93
CA GLU A 431 13.45 -13.96 -10.08
C GLU A 431 12.03 -13.52 -10.45
N ILE A 432 11.57 -12.36 -9.97
CA ILE A 432 10.25 -11.84 -10.32
C ILE A 432 10.26 -11.30 -11.75
N GLY A 433 11.30 -10.54 -12.11
CA GLY A 433 11.47 -10.07 -13.49
C GLY A 433 11.58 -11.22 -14.50
N ALA A 434 12.29 -12.29 -14.14
CA ALA A 434 12.39 -13.49 -14.98
C ALA A 434 11.04 -14.18 -15.18
N VAL A 435 10.23 -14.34 -14.12
CA VAL A 435 8.91 -14.98 -14.26
C VAL A 435 7.91 -14.09 -15.01
N ASN A 436 7.98 -12.77 -14.86
CA ASN A 436 7.11 -11.86 -15.61
C ASN A 436 7.41 -11.92 -17.12
N ARG A 437 8.68 -11.91 -17.52
CA ARG A 437 9.05 -12.11 -18.93
C ARG A 437 8.63 -13.48 -19.44
N PHE A 438 8.86 -14.54 -18.66
CA PHE A 438 8.34 -15.87 -18.97
C PHE A 438 6.82 -15.88 -19.19
N HIS A 439 6.04 -15.12 -18.42
CA HIS A 439 4.60 -15.01 -18.62
C HIS A 439 4.27 -14.45 -20.01
N ASN A 440 4.95 -13.37 -20.40
CA ASN A 440 4.77 -12.70 -21.68
C ASN A 440 5.24 -13.61 -22.84
N ASP A 441 6.42 -14.20 -22.74
CA ASP A 441 7.02 -15.07 -23.77
C ASP A 441 6.17 -16.33 -24.03
N MET A 442 5.41 -16.77 -23.03
CA MET A 442 4.57 -17.97 -23.06
C MET A 442 3.09 -17.68 -23.32
N MET A 443 2.74 -16.46 -23.76
CA MET A 443 1.37 -16.13 -24.15
C MET A 443 0.82 -17.14 -25.16
N GLY A 444 -0.38 -17.66 -24.88
CA GLY A 444 -1.06 -18.65 -25.72
C GLY A 444 -0.56 -20.10 -25.61
N GLU A 445 0.53 -20.37 -24.88
CA GLU A 445 1.04 -21.73 -24.73
C GLU A 445 0.23 -22.57 -23.74
N ASN A 446 0.02 -23.85 -24.09
CA ASN A 446 -0.58 -24.83 -23.17
C ASN A 446 0.31 -25.02 -21.93
N GLU A 447 -0.28 -25.44 -20.81
CA GLU A 447 0.48 -25.68 -19.57
C GLU A 447 0.47 -27.16 -19.14
N THR A 448 1.58 -27.60 -18.56
CA THR A 448 1.71 -28.86 -17.82
C THR A 448 2.24 -28.57 -16.43
N ILE A 449 1.50 -28.95 -15.39
CA ILE A 449 1.88 -28.70 -13.99
C ILE A 449 2.14 -30.02 -13.30
N SER A 450 3.27 -30.13 -12.59
CA SER A 450 3.62 -31.33 -11.85
C SER A 450 4.21 -31.02 -10.47
N TYR A 451 3.98 -31.94 -9.52
CA TYR A 451 4.69 -31.97 -8.26
C TYR A 451 5.75 -33.05 -8.33
N GLN A 452 6.96 -32.68 -7.97
CA GLN A 452 8.12 -33.57 -7.90
C GLN A 452 8.75 -33.44 -6.51
N PRO A 453 9.61 -34.38 -6.05
CA PRO A 453 10.15 -34.35 -4.70
C PRO A 453 10.82 -33.00 -4.35
N GLY A 454 10.12 -32.17 -3.57
CA GLY A 454 10.60 -30.84 -3.16
C GLY A 454 10.25 -29.70 -4.12
N PHE A 455 9.63 -29.94 -5.28
CA PHE A 455 9.40 -28.94 -6.31
C PHE A 455 7.97 -28.95 -6.86
N VAL A 456 7.47 -27.78 -7.23
CA VAL A 456 6.37 -27.63 -8.18
C VAL A 456 6.95 -27.10 -9.48
N VAL A 457 6.47 -27.62 -10.59
CA VAL A 457 6.98 -27.34 -11.92
C VAL A 457 5.82 -26.98 -12.83
N THR A 458 5.97 -25.89 -13.57
CA THR A 458 5.07 -25.49 -14.65
C THR A 458 5.87 -25.48 -15.96
N GLU A 459 5.43 -26.25 -16.94
CA GLU A 459 5.97 -26.24 -18.30
C GLU A 459 4.95 -25.57 -19.23
N ARG A 460 5.41 -24.68 -20.11
CA ARG A 460 4.58 -23.95 -21.08
C ARG A 460 4.98 -24.35 -22.50
N GLY A 461 4.08 -25.08 -23.16
CA GLY A 461 4.32 -25.69 -24.45
C GLY A 461 5.56 -26.59 -24.43
N ASP A 462 6.35 -26.54 -25.50
CA ASP A 462 7.69 -27.10 -25.56
C ASP A 462 8.78 -26.01 -25.42
N LYS A 463 8.40 -24.82 -24.95
CA LYS A 463 9.21 -23.59 -25.01
C LYS A 463 9.94 -23.28 -23.71
N GLY A 464 9.28 -23.45 -22.56
CA GLY A 464 9.87 -23.04 -21.29
C GLY A 464 9.28 -23.72 -20.06
N MET A 465 10.02 -23.60 -18.95
CA MET A 465 9.74 -24.32 -17.70
C MET A 465 10.11 -23.48 -16.48
N VAL A 466 9.21 -23.37 -15.51
CA VAL A 466 9.46 -22.75 -14.21
C VAL A 466 9.49 -23.82 -13.13
N ILE A 467 10.56 -23.84 -12.34
CA ILE A 467 10.78 -24.78 -11.24
C ILE A 467 10.82 -24.00 -9.93
N ILE A 468 9.94 -24.36 -8.99
CA ILE A 468 9.78 -23.66 -7.72
C ILE A 468 9.97 -24.63 -6.57
N SER A 469 10.87 -24.28 -5.65
CA SER A 469 11.09 -25.05 -4.43
C SER A 469 9.92 -24.91 -3.46
N THR A 470 9.41 -26.06 -3.01
CA THR A 470 8.41 -26.16 -1.94
C THR A 470 9.05 -26.17 -0.54
N ASN A 471 10.40 -26.06 -0.47
CA ASN A 471 11.16 -25.91 0.77
C ASN A 471 12.39 -25.02 0.56
N PRO A 472 12.30 -23.70 0.86
CA PRO A 472 13.37 -22.75 0.53
C PRO A 472 14.62 -22.86 1.42
N LEU A 473 14.54 -23.56 2.56
CA LEU A 473 15.66 -23.67 3.50
C LEU A 473 16.73 -24.67 3.06
N ALA A 474 16.49 -25.41 1.98
CA ALA A 474 17.48 -26.25 1.33
C ALA A 474 17.79 -25.65 -0.03
N VAL A 475 18.93 -24.96 -0.16
CA VAL A 475 19.55 -24.75 -1.48
C VAL A 475 19.72 -26.14 -2.07
N ALA A 476 18.85 -26.50 -3.01
CA ALA A 476 18.89 -27.81 -3.63
C ALA A 476 20.01 -27.80 -4.66
N LYS A 477 21.23 -28.10 -4.20
CA LYS A 477 22.36 -28.34 -5.07
C LYS A 477 22.18 -29.69 -5.74
N ASN A 478 22.34 -29.74 -7.05
CA ASN A 478 22.27 -30.97 -7.84
C ASN A 478 20.91 -31.69 -7.69
N PHE A 479 19.82 -30.94 -7.82
CA PHE A 479 18.49 -31.54 -7.87
C PHE A 479 18.22 -32.11 -9.26
N THR A 480 17.23 -33.02 -9.32
CA THR A 480 16.74 -33.58 -10.56
C THR A 480 15.23 -33.44 -10.62
N VAL A 481 14.72 -32.90 -11.73
CA VAL A 481 13.29 -32.91 -12.07
C VAL A 481 13.11 -33.44 -13.49
N ASN A 482 12.03 -34.14 -13.72
CA ASN A 482 11.60 -34.54 -15.04
C ASN A 482 10.98 -33.34 -15.76
N ALA A 483 11.31 -33.18 -17.04
CA ALA A 483 10.59 -32.38 -18.00
C ALA A 483 9.64 -33.30 -18.78
N TYR A 484 8.35 -32.99 -18.78
CA TYR A 484 7.33 -33.79 -19.45
C TYR A 484 6.90 -33.22 -20.80
N ALA A 485 7.08 -31.92 -21.03
CA ALA A 485 6.64 -31.19 -22.21
C ALA A 485 7.80 -30.49 -22.94
N ILE A 486 8.74 -29.86 -22.23
CA ILE A 486 9.90 -29.22 -22.88
C ILE A 486 10.86 -30.27 -23.46
N LYS A 487 11.51 -29.93 -24.57
CA LYS A 487 12.38 -30.85 -25.32
C LYS A 487 13.81 -30.85 -24.80
N ASP A 488 14.54 -31.93 -25.08
CA ASP A 488 15.98 -31.99 -24.90
C ASP A 488 16.67 -30.81 -25.62
N GLY A 489 17.65 -30.21 -24.97
CA GLY A 489 18.34 -29.03 -25.48
C GLY A 489 19.04 -28.22 -24.40
N THR A 490 19.68 -27.14 -24.81
CA THR A 490 20.30 -26.17 -23.91
C THR A 490 19.31 -25.06 -23.62
N TYR A 491 19.08 -24.82 -22.34
CA TYR A 491 18.25 -23.74 -21.80
C TYR A 491 19.12 -22.88 -20.91
N TYR A 492 18.65 -21.68 -20.62
CA TYR A 492 19.29 -20.78 -19.66
C TYR A 492 18.33 -20.46 -18.53
N ASP A 493 18.85 -20.53 -17.30
CA ASP A 493 18.14 -20.01 -16.14
C ASP A 493 18.08 -18.48 -16.21
N GLN A 494 16.91 -17.94 -16.52
CA GLN A 494 16.67 -16.51 -16.68
C GLN A 494 16.87 -15.72 -15.37
N VAL A 495 16.96 -16.41 -14.22
CA VAL A 495 17.25 -15.80 -12.92
C VAL A 495 18.76 -15.58 -12.72
N THR A 496 19.60 -16.55 -13.10
CA THR A 496 21.04 -16.57 -12.76
C THR A 496 21.97 -16.49 -13.97
N GLY A 497 21.46 -16.74 -15.17
CA GLY A 497 22.23 -16.87 -16.40
C GLY A 497 22.87 -18.24 -16.58
N THR A 498 22.65 -19.17 -15.66
CA THR A 498 23.28 -20.50 -15.70
C THR A 498 22.76 -21.29 -16.89
N GLU A 499 23.67 -21.86 -17.68
CA GLU A 499 23.32 -22.83 -18.72
C GLU A 499 22.85 -24.14 -18.08
N VAL A 500 21.69 -24.64 -18.53
CA VAL A 500 21.05 -25.86 -18.04
C VAL A 500 20.72 -26.75 -19.23
N VAL A 501 21.28 -27.97 -19.22
CA VAL A 501 21.02 -28.96 -20.27
C VAL A 501 19.86 -29.87 -19.86
N VAL A 502 18.84 -29.94 -20.70
CA VAL A 502 17.76 -30.93 -20.63
C VAL A 502 18.16 -32.11 -21.50
N SER A 503 18.25 -33.30 -20.91
CA SER A 503 18.67 -34.51 -21.62
C SER A 503 17.86 -35.71 -21.15
N GLY A 504 17.25 -36.44 -22.08
CA GLY A 504 16.38 -37.56 -21.78
C GLY A 504 15.14 -37.15 -20.98
N GLY A 505 14.63 -35.92 -21.19
CA GLY A 505 13.50 -35.38 -20.42
C GLY A 505 13.83 -35.11 -18.95
N VAL A 506 15.09 -34.82 -18.64
CA VAL A 506 15.56 -34.59 -17.26
C VAL A 506 16.37 -33.31 -17.17
N VAL A 507 16.03 -32.49 -16.19
CA VAL A 507 16.79 -31.31 -15.77
C VAL A 507 17.64 -31.68 -14.55
N SER A 508 18.96 -31.47 -14.62
CA SER A 508 19.86 -31.61 -13.47
C SER A 508 20.62 -30.31 -13.26
N SER A 509 20.33 -29.61 -12.16
CA SER A 509 20.89 -28.27 -11.91
C SER A 509 20.97 -27.94 -10.42
N SER A 510 21.37 -26.72 -10.09
CA SER A 510 21.29 -26.14 -8.75
C SER A 510 20.34 -24.95 -8.77
N ILE A 511 19.41 -24.90 -7.83
CA ILE A 511 18.50 -23.75 -7.68
C ILE A 511 19.13 -22.73 -6.74
N SER A 512 18.96 -21.44 -7.05
CA SER A 512 19.43 -20.36 -6.20
C SER A 512 18.66 -20.31 -4.87
N ALA A 513 19.11 -19.47 -3.93
CA ALA A 513 18.49 -19.36 -2.62
C ALA A 513 17.06 -18.78 -2.65
N CYS A 514 16.66 -18.08 -3.72
CA CYS A 514 15.27 -17.63 -3.86
C CYS A 514 14.30 -18.81 -4.09
N GLY A 515 14.82 -19.95 -4.55
CA GLY A 515 14.05 -21.17 -4.78
C GLY A 515 13.17 -21.11 -6.04
N ILE A 516 13.52 -20.26 -7.01
CA ILE A 516 12.87 -20.14 -8.32
C ILE A 516 13.95 -20.29 -9.40
N MET A 517 13.63 -21.04 -10.45
CA MET A 517 14.42 -21.20 -11.67
C MET A 517 13.49 -21.12 -12.87
N VAL A 518 13.88 -20.34 -13.88
CA VAL A 518 13.07 -20.10 -15.09
C VAL A 518 13.91 -20.50 -16.29
N LEU A 519 13.52 -21.54 -17.01
CA LEU A 519 14.28 -22.12 -18.11
C LEU A 519 13.66 -21.79 -19.45
N GLU A 520 14.44 -21.16 -20.32
CA GLU A 520 14.05 -20.82 -21.69
C GLU A 520 15.24 -20.99 -22.65
N GLN A 521 14.96 -21.17 -23.94
CA GLN A 521 15.99 -21.26 -25.00
C GLN A 521 16.38 -19.89 -25.57
N VAL A 522 16.18 -18.83 -24.79
CA VAL A 522 16.58 -17.46 -25.12
C VAL A 522 17.73 -17.03 -24.23
N THR A 523 18.60 -16.17 -24.78
CA THR A 523 19.72 -15.61 -24.01
C THR A 523 19.18 -14.77 -22.85
N PRO A 524 19.66 -14.99 -21.62
CA PRO A 524 19.16 -14.27 -20.46
C PRO A 524 19.32 -12.75 -20.53
N THR A 525 18.21 -12.04 -20.33
CA THR A 525 18.19 -10.59 -20.12
C THR A 525 18.31 -10.32 -18.62
N ILE A 526 19.54 -10.17 -18.13
CA ILE A 526 19.84 -9.99 -16.70
C ILE A 526 20.35 -8.58 -16.44
N TYR A 527 19.48 -7.75 -15.89
CA TYR A 527 19.82 -6.41 -15.44
C TYR A 527 20.72 -6.46 -14.19
N PRO A 528 21.67 -5.52 -14.06
CA PRO A 528 22.42 -5.34 -12.82
C PRO A 528 21.49 -5.18 -11.61
N THR A 529 21.82 -5.83 -10.51
CA THR A 529 21.04 -5.74 -9.26
C THR A 529 21.82 -4.94 -8.24
N VAL A 530 21.21 -3.87 -7.72
CA VAL A 530 21.77 -3.01 -6.68
C VAL A 530 21.14 -3.35 -5.33
N SER A 531 21.97 -3.46 -4.29
CA SER A 531 21.54 -3.66 -2.90
C SER A 531 22.38 -2.80 -1.97
N LEU A 532 21.77 -2.24 -0.92
CA LEU A 532 22.45 -1.36 0.03
C LEU A 532 22.24 -1.86 1.45
N THR A 533 23.15 -1.50 2.36
CA THR A 533 22.96 -1.73 3.80
C THR A 533 21.76 -0.99 4.34
N ASP A 534 21.54 0.24 3.86
CA ASP A 534 20.40 1.09 4.22
C ASP A 534 19.95 1.85 2.96
N GLU A 535 18.73 1.62 2.49
CA GLU A 535 18.22 2.25 1.27
C GLU A 535 17.70 3.68 1.50
N ILE A 536 17.27 3.99 2.73
CA ILE A 536 16.92 5.33 3.18
C ILE A 536 17.42 5.43 4.61
N GLY A 537 18.13 6.51 4.95
CA GLY A 537 18.76 6.64 6.25
C GLY A 537 18.75 8.08 6.76
N TYR A 538 18.58 8.19 8.06
CA TYR A 538 18.85 9.39 8.84
C TYR A 538 20.17 9.22 9.55
N PHE A 539 21.02 10.24 9.53
CA PHE A 539 22.36 10.15 10.11
C PHE A 539 22.74 11.41 10.85
N TYR A 540 23.52 11.28 11.93
CA TYR A 540 23.97 12.42 12.73
C TYR A 540 25.29 13.01 12.21
N ASP A 541 26.21 12.11 11.90
CA ASP A 541 27.57 12.38 11.42
C ASP A 541 27.77 11.62 10.10
N ASP A 542 28.97 11.68 9.51
CA ASP A 542 29.40 10.86 8.36
C ASP A 542 28.75 9.47 8.33
N PHE A 543 27.85 9.25 7.37
CA PHE A 543 27.09 8.01 7.25
C PHE A 543 27.75 7.07 6.26
N LEU A 544 28.10 5.88 6.72
CA LEU A 544 28.68 4.84 5.88
C LEU A 544 27.57 4.03 5.23
N VAL A 545 27.49 4.12 3.91
CA VAL A 545 26.62 3.26 3.12
C VAL A 545 27.48 2.25 2.39
N ARG A 546 27.10 0.98 2.49
CA ARG A 546 27.66 -0.06 1.64
C ARG A 546 26.67 -0.38 0.54
N VAL A 547 27.17 -0.38 -0.69
CA VAL A 547 26.48 -0.85 -1.88
C VAL A 547 27.12 -2.16 -2.34
N ASP A 548 26.27 -3.13 -2.67
CA ASP A 548 26.62 -4.38 -3.33
C ASP A 548 25.85 -4.44 -4.65
N VAL A 549 26.58 -4.58 -5.76
CA VAL A 549 26.05 -4.71 -7.12
C VAL A 549 26.42 -6.08 -7.66
N THR A 550 25.42 -6.80 -8.17
CA THR A 550 25.60 -8.11 -8.82
C THR A 550 25.12 -8.05 -10.26
N HIS A 551 25.53 -9.04 -11.07
CA HIS A 551 25.20 -9.12 -12.50
C HIS A 551 25.60 -7.87 -13.30
N ALA A 552 26.76 -7.29 -13.00
CA ALA A 552 27.25 -6.09 -13.68
C ALA A 552 28.66 -6.32 -14.24
N THR A 553 28.87 -5.89 -15.49
CA THR A 553 30.18 -5.79 -16.14
C THR A 553 30.91 -4.48 -15.80
N SER A 554 30.16 -3.43 -15.47
CA SER A 554 30.71 -2.17 -14.96
C SER A 554 29.73 -1.50 -14.00
N MET A 555 30.24 -0.75 -13.03
CA MET A 555 29.42 -0.06 -12.04
C MET A 555 30.14 1.16 -11.49
N SER A 556 29.36 2.19 -11.18
CA SER A 556 29.81 3.44 -10.58
C SER A 556 28.78 4.01 -9.63
N TYR A 557 29.22 4.87 -8.73
CA TYR A 557 28.34 5.70 -7.93
C TYR A 557 28.70 7.17 -8.05
N SER A 558 27.73 8.06 -7.80
CA SER A 558 27.98 9.49 -7.57
C SER A 558 27.27 9.95 -6.30
N ILE A 559 27.85 10.93 -5.63
CA ILE A 559 27.28 11.57 -4.44
C ILE A 559 26.96 13.01 -4.81
N ASN A 560 25.74 13.47 -4.52
CA ASN A 560 25.29 14.85 -4.77
C ASN A 560 25.49 15.32 -6.22
N GLY A 561 25.29 14.41 -7.18
CA GLY A 561 25.51 14.70 -8.61
C GLY A 561 26.97 14.97 -8.99
N GLY A 562 27.93 14.65 -8.11
CA GLY A 562 29.36 14.77 -8.38
C GLY A 562 29.88 13.74 -9.38
N ASP A 563 31.21 13.71 -9.53
CA ASP A 563 31.87 12.80 -10.46
C ASP A 563 31.60 11.32 -10.12
N ALA A 564 31.37 10.52 -11.17
CA ALA A 564 31.13 9.10 -11.02
C ALA A 564 32.41 8.36 -10.61
N VAL A 565 32.33 7.58 -9.54
CA VAL A 565 33.42 6.74 -9.00
C VAL A 565 33.12 5.28 -9.32
N THR A 566 34.00 4.63 -10.11
CA THR A 566 33.87 3.21 -10.46
C THR A 566 34.28 2.29 -9.32
N PHE A 567 33.60 1.16 -9.17
CA PHE A 567 33.95 0.12 -8.18
C PHE A 567 33.71 -1.29 -8.75
N ASN A 568 34.09 -2.33 -7.98
CA ASN A 568 33.95 -3.73 -8.41
C ASN A 568 33.18 -4.53 -7.36
N GLY A 569 31.97 -4.95 -7.70
CA GLY A 569 31.09 -5.77 -6.85
C GLY A 569 30.52 -5.00 -5.68
N SER A 570 31.35 -4.54 -4.74
CA SER A 570 30.90 -3.81 -3.56
C SER A 570 31.73 -2.55 -3.33
N ALA A 571 31.09 -1.50 -2.82
CA ALA A 571 31.76 -0.30 -2.35
C ALA A 571 31.17 0.14 -1.00
N THR A 572 31.99 0.81 -0.21
CA THR A 572 31.53 1.54 0.97
C THR A 572 31.91 2.99 0.77
N MET A 573 30.93 3.88 0.89
CA MET A 573 31.11 5.32 0.78
C MET A 573 30.62 6.02 2.02
N THR A 574 31.31 7.11 2.37
CA THR A 574 30.80 8.08 3.32
C THR A 574 29.92 9.06 2.57
N LEU A 575 28.70 9.25 3.05
CA LEU A 575 27.80 10.27 2.52
C LEU A 575 28.03 11.59 3.24
N GLU A 576 28.31 12.63 2.45
CA GLU A 576 28.35 14.00 2.91
C GLU A 576 27.08 14.71 2.43
N PRO A 577 26.29 15.33 3.31
CA PRO A 577 25.10 16.07 2.92
C PRO A 577 25.47 17.36 2.19
N ASP A 578 24.58 17.79 1.30
CA ASP A 578 24.64 19.11 0.71
C ASP A 578 24.20 20.21 1.70
N ALA A 579 24.15 21.47 1.24
CA ALA A 579 23.76 22.61 2.05
C ALA A 579 22.31 22.54 2.58
N SER A 580 21.46 21.65 2.05
CA SER A 580 20.10 21.41 2.53
C SER A 580 20.03 20.31 3.59
N GLY A 581 21.15 19.68 3.93
CA GLY A 581 21.19 18.54 4.85
C GLY A 581 20.84 17.21 4.18
N VAL A 582 20.84 17.14 2.84
CA VAL A 582 20.48 15.93 2.09
C VAL A 582 21.71 15.40 1.36
N ALA A 583 21.99 14.10 1.50
CA ALA A 583 22.94 13.40 0.65
C ALA A 583 22.17 12.55 -0.37
N THR A 584 22.50 12.69 -1.66
CA THR A 584 21.98 11.84 -2.73
C THR A 584 23.06 10.86 -3.18
N LEU A 585 22.73 9.58 -3.24
CA LEU A 585 23.60 8.52 -3.76
C LEU A 585 22.96 7.97 -5.03
N THR A 586 23.62 8.13 -6.18
CA THR A 586 23.17 7.51 -7.43
C THR A 586 24.10 6.37 -7.79
N ILE A 587 23.55 5.18 -8.02
CA ILE A 587 24.27 3.99 -8.46
C ILE A 587 23.90 3.73 -9.91
N THR A 588 24.91 3.63 -10.79
CA THR A 588 24.73 3.26 -12.19
C THR A 588 25.53 2.00 -12.46
N ALA A 589 24.88 0.96 -12.97
CA ALA A 589 25.51 -0.30 -13.30
C ALA A 589 25.09 -0.79 -14.69
N TYR A 590 26.00 -1.50 -15.37
CA TYR A 590 25.76 -2.05 -16.70
C TYR A 590 26.10 -3.53 -16.76
N ASN A 591 25.31 -4.30 -17.51
CA ASN A 591 25.63 -5.64 -17.98
C ASN A 591 25.57 -5.66 -19.51
N GLY A 592 26.70 -5.44 -20.17
CA GLY A 592 26.69 -5.11 -21.60
C GLY A 592 25.95 -3.79 -21.83
N GLU A 593 24.87 -3.83 -22.62
CA GLU A 593 24.02 -2.66 -22.92
C GLU A 593 22.90 -2.44 -21.88
N LEU A 594 22.62 -3.43 -21.04
CA LEU A 594 21.57 -3.34 -20.02
C LEU A 594 22.01 -2.43 -18.88
N LYS A 595 21.21 -1.40 -18.57
CA LYS A 595 21.50 -0.39 -17.55
C LYS A 595 20.53 -0.50 -16.37
N THR A 596 21.07 -0.46 -15.15
CA THR A 596 20.32 -0.17 -13.92
C THR A 596 20.84 1.14 -13.35
N GLU A 597 19.94 2.06 -13.02
CA GLU A 597 20.26 3.32 -12.35
C GLU A 597 19.29 3.54 -11.19
N GLU A 598 19.82 3.73 -9.99
CA GLU A 598 19.02 3.95 -8.78
C GLU A 598 19.57 5.14 -8.00
N THR A 599 18.68 6.03 -7.56
CA THR A 599 19.02 7.18 -6.73
C THR A 599 18.38 7.04 -5.35
N TYR A 600 19.18 7.25 -4.31
CA TYR A 600 18.81 7.14 -2.91
C TYR A 600 19.04 8.48 -2.21
N ARG A 601 18.17 8.81 -1.25
CA ARG A 601 18.24 10.06 -0.47
C ARG A 601 18.44 9.74 1.00
N TYR A 602 19.39 10.44 1.61
CA TYR A 602 19.73 10.33 3.03
C TYR A 602 19.68 11.71 3.65
N TYR A 603 19.21 11.79 4.88
CA TYR A 603 18.95 13.07 5.55
C TYR A 603 19.86 13.19 6.78
N GLN A 604 20.66 14.24 6.82
CA GLN A 604 21.41 14.59 8.02
C GLN A 604 20.46 15.11 9.08
N VAL A 605 20.65 14.63 10.30
CA VAL A 605 19.91 15.01 11.49
C VAL A 605 20.88 15.70 12.42
N GLU A 606 20.55 16.93 12.84
CA GLU A 606 21.39 17.64 13.80
C GLU A 606 21.45 16.85 15.12
N ARG A 607 22.65 16.63 15.64
CA ARG A 607 22.82 16.03 16.97
C ARG A 607 22.71 17.12 18.04
N LYS A 608 21.63 17.09 18.83
CA LYS A 608 21.44 18.00 19.97
C LYS A 608 21.82 17.28 21.27
N GLU A 609 22.85 17.78 21.95
CA GLU A 609 23.29 17.22 23.24
C GLU A 609 22.17 17.32 24.28
N GLY A 610 21.88 16.20 24.97
CA GLY A 610 20.76 16.14 25.90
C GLY A 610 19.40 16.02 25.22
N TYR A 611 19.33 15.58 23.96
CA TYR A 611 18.08 15.26 23.26
C TYR A 611 18.14 13.88 22.59
N VAL A 612 16.98 13.24 22.47
CA VAL A 612 16.73 12.10 21.58
C VAL A 612 16.10 12.66 20.31
N ALA A 613 16.70 12.41 19.15
CA ALA A 613 16.14 12.78 17.87
C ALA A 613 15.32 11.63 17.29
N ILE A 614 14.09 11.93 16.87
CA ILE A 614 13.18 11.03 16.17
C ILE A 614 12.99 11.62 14.79
N SER A 615 13.49 10.93 13.77
CA SER A 615 13.56 11.45 12.41
C SER A 615 12.53 10.80 11.51
N GLY A 616 12.23 11.43 10.38
CA GLY A 616 11.20 10.95 9.45
C GLY A 616 9.78 11.21 9.93
N LEU A 617 9.61 12.18 10.83
CA LEU A 617 8.30 12.71 11.13
C LEU A 617 7.74 13.41 9.91
N ARG A 618 6.52 13.04 9.56
CA ARG A 618 5.73 13.73 8.53
C ARG A 618 4.70 14.61 9.21
N ASP A 619 4.18 15.58 8.46
CA ASP A 619 2.98 16.35 8.85
C ASP A 619 3.14 17.26 10.07
N LEU A 620 4.36 17.77 10.25
CA LEU A 620 4.75 18.69 11.32
C LEU A 620 4.01 20.04 11.28
N ALA A 621 3.56 20.46 10.09
CA ALA A 621 2.83 21.71 9.94
C ALA A 621 1.44 21.69 10.60
N SER A 622 0.85 20.48 10.69
CA SER A 622 -0.53 20.24 11.09
C SER A 622 -0.68 19.77 12.55
N ASN A 623 0.42 19.47 13.23
CA ASN A 623 0.41 18.87 14.56
C ASN A 623 1.34 19.57 15.56
N ASN A 624 0.93 19.61 16.82
CA ASN A 624 1.77 19.86 17.99
C ASN A 624 2.30 18.52 18.50
N TYR A 625 3.57 18.45 18.92
CA TYR A 625 4.16 17.22 19.43
C TYR A 625 4.54 17.37 20.90
N LEU A 626 4.20 16.36 21.71
CA LEU A 626 4.68 16.20 23.07
C LEU A 626 5.26 14.81 23.27
N ALA A 627 6.13 14.66 24.26
CA ALA A 627 6.69 13.37 24.61
C ALA A 627 6.37 13.03 26.06
N TRP A 628 5.84 11.84 26.30
CA TRP A 628 5.82 11.28 27.65
C TRP A 628 7.13 10.54 27.87
N VAL A 629 7.96 11.02 28.81
CA VAL A 629 9.27 10.42 29.12
C VAL A 629 9.25 9.80 30.51
N TRP A 630 9.87 8.62 30.68
CA TRP A 630 9.95 7.97 31.99
C TRP A 630 11.37 7.48 32.31
N PRO A 631 12.06 8.09 33.28
CA PRO A 631 13.32 7.55 33.78
C PRO A 631 13.15 6.12 34.33
N THR A 632 14.14 5.26 34.12
CA THR A 632 14.12 3.91 34.69
C THR A 632 13.95 3.97 36.21
N GLY A 633 12.85 3.39 36.72
CA GLY A 633 12.54 3.38 38.15
C GLY A 633 11.92 4.67 38.70
N LYS A 634 11.48 5.63 37.87
CA LYS A 634 10.74 6.83 38.28
C LYS A 634 9.41 6.96 37.51
N ALA A 635 8.52 7.81 38.02
CA ALA A 635 7.30 8.20 37.31
C ALA A 635 7.64 9.00 36.04
N GLY A 636 6.80 8.85 35.01
CA GLY A 636 6.92 9.63 33.79
C GLY A 636 6.37 11.06 33.92
N HIS A 637 6.73 11.91 32.97
CA HIS A 637 6.21 13.27 32.83
C HIS A 637 6.15 13.66 31.35
N TRP A 638 5.34 14.67 31.03
CA TRP A 638 5.30 15.27 29.69
C TRP A 638 6.46 16.23 29.51
N GLU A 639 7.11 16.15 28.37
CA GLU A 639 8.15 17.05 27.89
C GLU A 639 7.72 17.66 26.56
N GLU A 640 8.10 18.92 26.37
CA GLU A 640 7.94 19.59 25.08
C GLU A 640 8.89 18.95 24.06
N VAL A 641 8.42 18.88 22.82
CA VAL A 641 9.20 18.35 21.71
C VAL A 641 9.59 19.51 20.82
N ALA A 642 10.89 19.74 20.69
CA ALA A 642 11.39 20.71 19.73
C ALA A 642 11.36 20.08 18.33
N ILE A 643 10.73 20.75 17.38
CA ILE A 643 10.65 20.30 15.98
C ILE A 643 11.62 21.11 15.14
N ASP A 644 12.40 20.42 14.30
CA ASP A 644 13.31 21.01 13.32
C ASP A 644 13.34 20.15 12.06
N GLY A 645 13.05 20.73 10.90
CA GLY A 645 12.90 19.97 9.65
C GLY A 645 11.82 18.90 9.77
N ASN A 646 12.19 17.62 9.56
CA ASN A 646 11.36 16.42 9.75
C ASN A 646 11.74 15.61 11.00
N VAL A 647 12.31 16.28 12.01
CA VAL A 647 12.89 15.65 13.21
C VAL A 647 12.28 16.25 14.48
N ALA A 648 11.86 15.37 15.38
CA ALA A 648 11.52 15.72 16.77
C ALA A 648 12.71 15.51 17.70
N TYR A 649 12.93 16.50 18.56
CA TYR A 649 13.93 16.47 19.61
C TYR A 649 13.24 16.43 20.96
N ILE A 650 13.31 15.26 21.61
CA ILE A 650 12.81 15.06 22.97
C ILE A 650 13.95 15.32 23.92
N LYS A 651 13.77 16.21 24.89
CA LYS A 651 14.80 16.47 25.89
C LYS A 651 15.03 15.24 26.76
N VAL A 652 16.30 14.86 26.91
CA VAL A 652 16.78 13.80 27.79
C VAL A 652 16.80 14.33 29.22
N PRO A 653 15.99 13.78 30.15
CA PRO A 653 16.13 14.11 31.56
C PRO A 653 17.50 13.64 32.05
N THR A 654 18.20 14.47 32.81
CA THR A 654 19.47 14.11 33.46
C THR A 654 19.33 14.04 34.97
N ASP A 655 20.14 13.20 35.62
CA ASP A 655 20.26 13.24 37.06
C ASP A 655 21.07 14.47 37.51
N ALA A 656 21.15 14.71 38.83
CA ALA A 656 21.91 15.82 39.39
C ALA A 656 23.43 15.73 39.11
N SER A 657 23.92 14.61 38.58
CA SER A 657 25.31 14.39 38.16
C SER A 657 25.48 14.52 36.63
N GLY A 658 24.43 14.86 35.89
CA GLY A 658 24.43 15.03 34.43
C GLY A 658 24.30 13.72 33.65
N ASN A 659 24.05 12.58 34.29
CA ASN A 659 23.87 11.32 33.58
C ASN A 659 22.48 11.25 32.95
N SER A 660 22.39 10.79 31.71
CA SER A 660 21.11 10.51 31.03
C SER A 660 20.27 9.54 31.86
N LEU A 661 19.04 9.93 32.17
CA LEU A 661 18.08 9.10 32.89
C LEU A 661 17.18 8.26 31.97
N ILE A 662 17.24 8.47 30.66
CA ILE A 662 16.54 7.66 29.66
C ILE A 662 17.54 6.84 28.84
N SER A 663 17.19 5.57 28.61
CA SER A 663 17.70 4.78 27.49
C SER A 663 16.90 5.12 26.23
N THR A 664 17.33 4.66 25.06
CA THR A 664 16.64 4.80 23.76
C THR A 664 15.22 4.21 23.70
N SER A 665 14.64 3.75 24.81
CA SER A 665 13.37 3.01 24.88
C SER A 665 12.37 3.58 25.90
N ASN A 666 12.64 4.77 26.47
CA ASN A 666 11.92 5.31 27.61
C ASN A 666 11.15 6.61 27.31
N TYR A 667 10.56 6.68 26.12
CA TYR A 667 9.71 7.79 25.72
C TYR A 667 8.56 7.30 24.85
N LEU A 668 7.50 8.10 24.79
CA LEU A 668 6.38 7.98 23.87
C LEU A 668 6.17 9.35 23.23
N LEU A 669 6.39 9.46 21.91
CA LEU A 669 6.08 10.65 21.15
C LEU A 669 4.59 10.64 20.79
N CYS A 670 3.89 11.73 21.08
CA CYS A 670 2.48 11.92 20.77
C CYS A 670 2.33 13.13 19.84
N ALA A 671 1.57 12.97 18.77
CA ALA A 671 1.14 14.05 17.90
C ALA A 671 -0.30 14.46 18.25
N PHE A 672 -0.56 15.75 18.32
CA PHE A 672 -1.88 16.34 18.56
C PHE A 672 -2.19 17.32 17.43
N PRO A 673 -3.43 17.37 16.91
CA PRO A 673 -3.82 18.38 15.94
C PRO A 673 -3.53 19.80 16.45
N LYS A 674 -3.14 20.72 15.57
CA LYS A 674 -2.67 22.07 15.96
C LYS A 674 -3.73 22.93 16.63
N ASP A 675 -5.00 22.63 16.38
CA ASP A 675 -6.18 23.24 16.99
C ASP A 675 -6.49 22.70 18.40
N PHE A 676 -5.77 21.68 18.88
CA PHE A 676 -5.81 21.29 20.29
C PHE A 676 -4.96 22.22 21.14
N ASP A 677 -5.59 22.78 22.17
CA ASP A 677 -4.91 23.57 23.20
C ASP A 677 -4.26 22.62 24.21
N VAL A 678 -3.03 22.20 23.92
CA VAL A 678 -2.29 21.26 24.78
C VAL A 678 -1.48 22.03 25.82
N THR A 679 -1.99 22.12 27.04
CA THR A 679 -1.27 22.74 28.16
C THR A 679 -0.54 21.69 28.99
N VAL A 680 0.80 21.74 29.05
CA VAL A 680 1.60 20.89 29.95
C VAL A 680 1.41 21.36 31.40
N LEU A 681 0.64 20.62 32.20
CA LEU A 681 0.49 20.89 33.63
C LEU A 681 1.70 20.32 34.39
N TYR A 682 2.62 21.20 34.81
CA TYR A 682 3.73 20.82 35.68
C TYR A 682 3.21 20.56 37.11
N GLY A 683 3.17 19.30 37.53
CA GLY A 683 2.79 18.90 38.89
C GLY A 683 3.65 17.75 39.41
N THR A 684 3.98 17.76 40.70
CA THR A 684 4.66 16.64 41.36
C THR A 684 3.74 15.41 41.40
N SER A 685 4.32 14.22 41.23
CA SER A 685 3.63 12.95 40.98
C SER A 685 2.52 12.53 41.97
N GLU A 686 2.39 13.19 43.12
CA GLU A 686 1.28 12.94 44.05
C GLU A 686 0.00 13.72 43.70
N ASP A 687 0.08 14.87 43.02
CA ASP A 687 -1.13 15.67 42.70
C ASP A 687 -1.88 15.17 41.47
N VAL A 688 -1.18 14.52 40.53
CA VAL A 688 -1.78 14.01 39.28
C VAL A 688 -2.42 12.63 39.47
N TRP A 689 -1.93 11.84 40.44
CA TRP A 689 -2.43 10.48 40.70
C TRP A 689 -3.37 10.37 41.92
N SER A 690 -3.42 11.38 42.81
CA SER A 690 -4.30 11.37 43.98
C SER A 690 -5.72 11.91 43.73
N GLN A 691 -6.01 12.36 42.51
CA GLN A 691 -7.39 12.39 42.00
C GLN A 691 -7.87 10.94 41.75
N LYS A 692 -8.27 10.30 42.85
CA LYS A 692 -9.03 9.06 42.99
C LYS A 692 -9.53 8.43 41.68
N THR A 693 -8.97 7.27 41.33
CA THR A 693 -9.64 5.98 41.03
C THR A 693 -11.10 5.98 40.51
N GLY A 694 -11.46 6.94 39.66
CA GLY A 694 -12.81 7.08 39.09
C GLY A 694 -12.90 7.93 37.82
N GLN A 695 -11.80 8.47 37.29
CA GLN A 695 -11.73 9.19 36.02
C GLN A 695 -10.37 8.92 35.36
N THR A 696 -10.31 7.90 34.50
CA THR A 696 -9.38 7.92 33.36
C THR A 696 -9.82 9.08 32.48
N ALA A 697 -8.99 10.12 32.39
CA ALA A 697 -9.04 11.18 31.38
C ALA A 697 -10.45 11.58 30.91
N ASP A 698 -11.01 12.67 31.45
CA ASP A 698 -12.01 13.43 30.69
C ASP A 698 -11.31 14.12 29.50
N TYR A 699 -10.95 13.32 28.50
CA TYR A 699 -11.29 13.62 27.13
C TYR A 699 -12.67 12.99 26.90
N SER A 700 -13.73 13.79 26.81
CA SER A 700 -14.92 13.35 26.09
C SER A 700 -14.64 13.55 24.60
N MET A 701 -13.86 12.65 24.02
CA MET A 701 -13.63 12.57 22.58
C MET A 701 -13.73 11.11 22.17
N ASN A 702 -14.43 10.85 21.05
CA ASN A 702 -14.69 9.53 20.52
C ASN A 702 -13.40 8.70 20.43
N ALA A 703 -13.52 7.40 20.69
CA ALA A 703 -12.43 6.46 20.99
C ALA A 703 -11.48 6.11 19.84
N ASP A 704 -11.32 6.98 18.86
CA ASP A 704 -10.44 6.79 17.71
C ASP A 704 -9.36 7.90 17.73
N VAL A 705 -8.11 7.52 17.47
CA VAL A 705 -6.93 8.42 17.34
C VAL A 705 -6.18 8.73 18.65
N ILE A 706 -5.52 7.72 19.22
CA ILE A 706 -4.18 7.89 19.82
C ILE A 706 -3.32 6.70 19.37
N GLU A 707 -2.41 6.93 18.42
CA GLU A 707 -1.40 5.93 18.04
C GLU A 707 -0.21 6.02 19.00
N VAL A 708 0.00 4.97 19.80
CA VAL A 708 1.21 4.79 20.61
C VAL A 708 2.22 4.05 19.75
N SER A 709 3.15 4.76 19.12
CA SER A 709 4.29 4.11 18.46
C SER A 709 5.30 3.67 19.52
N THR A 710 5.29 2.39 19.88
CA THR A 710 6.51 1.74 20.42
C THR A 710 7.43 1.42 19.25
N ILE A 711 8.66 1.95 19.29
CA ILE A 711 9.75 1.47 18.42
C ILE A 711 10.11 0.04 18.82
#